data_AF-A0A970BBG4-F1
#
_entry.id   AF-A0A970BBG4-F1
#
_cell.length_a   1.000
_cell.length_b   1.000
_cell.length_c   1.000
_cell.angle_alpha   90.00
_cell.angle_beta   90.00
_cell.angle_gamma   90.00
#
_symmetry.space_group_name_H-M   'P 1'
#
loop_
_entity.id
_entity.type
_entity.pdbx_description
1 polymer ?
#
loop_
_entity_poly.entity_id
_entity_poly.type
_entity_poly.pdbx_seq_one_letter_code
_entity_poly.pdbx_strand_id
1 'polypeptide(L)'
;MTEYSEIEWKQSLVEVRQTNEVKFERLIEKLEDMAKSVDAVRLFVAVMINISTGTPESFSEADYGTASVKGEILAFYLFPFFGLPVEKEITPFLVQECQRILEELFTAQLRVNRLLNVEENGNSIDQIINNARTNALIVRGSAYPQQTAKEIIEIQGKYENWFAKKCGIGPVRAQSILWAIRELMNKKLNELVNASRDHADKFENRWKSVKRKTRRNKSSRDRDLLRFIPSKKVARAFGMAQHIVAYSPDIIPVSKQELTNLDEFPSEKEWSALIKLIGLTTDYRHKMEEPIEVRSKPLFVLPDDCLYLGDISNTFDALWGQFEQVARSNEKFYQKYQRHKANWLETKTKEYLSKVFPSRYIYSNLSYPDPEKEDGGAVAELDHAVKWGPFLILIEVKAKQFRLEAQLGDAGRLRSDLKANIEDAFEQARRAARYIDETEVPVFIESRSNRKLRLDKDNIFRVYLLTISQHHLSGLATQLATLQDLGLFRDSEYPLSISIADLEIVCEFCDGPDVLLHYVEKRLAIQHESIHIGADELDLWGAYLDTRLQAERLWGSRRGDLNFATLSGWSDQFDLWMMFQRGEIKQLPNIELAIPQEIKEMLSELRKRSDEAARWIAFALLDLSDDTLSFIAEGFRKLRQAKLSPGFFRRIVHQEGDIVISITASLDQPPDLLEKRTEIRTVIEKYRRKCKKSIGFGVMVLDKSRPFHNMVWLE
;
A
#
# COMPACT_ATOMS: atom_id res chain seq x y z
N MET A 1 43.32 0.54 -1.62
CA MET A 1 42.63 -0.66 -1.10
C MET A 1 42.97 -1.78 -2.03
N THR A 2 43.62 -2.84 -1.54
CA THR A 2 43.82 -4.07 -2.31
C THR A 2 42.45 -4.65 -2.63
N GLU A 3 42.13 -4.80 -3.91
CA GLU A 3 40.93 -5.52 -4.35
C GLU A 3 41.01 -6.94 -3.83
N TYR A 4 40.02 -7.34 -3.03
CA TYR A 4 39.84 -8.73 -2.64
C TYR A 4 39.64 -9.57 -3.90
N SER A 5 40.30 -10.73 -3.99
CA SER A 5 39.98 -11.65 -5.10
C SER A 5 38.54 -12.17 -4.96
N GLU A 6 37.88 -12.44 -6.08
CA GLU A 6 36.49 -12.95 -6.09
C GLU A 6 36.34 -14.24 -5.26
N ILE A 7 37.42 -15.04 -5.16
CA ILE A 7 37.48 -16.26 -4.36
C ILE A 7 37.50 -15.95 -2.85
N GLU A 8 38.35 -15.02 -2.41
CA GLU A 8 38.42 -14.60 -1.01
C GLU A 8 37.11 -13.92 -0.57
N TRP A 9 36.47 -13.16 -1.46
CA TRP A 9 35.14 -12.59 -1.22
C TRP A 9 34.08 -13.67 -1.02
N LYS A 10 33.96 -14.65 -1.93
CA LYS A 10 33.01 -15.77 -1.79
C LYS A 10 33.25 -16.60 -0.54
N GLN A 11 34.51 -16.86 -0.19
CA GLN A 11 34.84 -17.55 1.07
C GLN A 11 34.37 -16.76 2.29
N SER A 12 34.54 -15.44 2.30
CA SER A 12 34.06 -14.59 3.39
C SER A 12 32.53 -14.62 3.54
N LEU A 13 31.77 -14.74 2.43
CA LEU A 13 30.30 -14.87 2.48
C LEU A 13 29.86 -16.19 3.12
N VAL A 14 30.53 -17.30 2.76
CA VAL A 14 30.27 -18.63 3.36
C VAL A 14 30.59 -18.64 4.85
N GLU A 15 31.72 -18.05 5.27
CA GLU A 15 32.07 -17.93 6.69
C GLU A 15 31.07 -17.09 7.47
N VAL A 16 30.60 -15.96 6.90
CA VAL A 16 29.55 -15.13 7.50
C VAL A 16 28.24 -15.92 7.63
N ARG A 17 27.88 -16.73 6.64
CA ARG A 17 26.70 -17.59 6.67
C ARG A 17 26.77 -18.63 7.78
N GLN A 18 27.86 -19.42 7.83
CA GLN A 18 28.06 -20.44 8.88
C GLN A 18 28.08 -19.83 10.29
N THR A 19 28.74 -18.67 10.44
CA THR A 19 28.76 -17.95 11.73
C THR A 19 27.35 -17.49 12.14
N ASN A 20 26.54 -17.03 11.17
CA ASN A 20 25.15 -16.65 11.43
C ASN A 20 24.28 -17.86 11.80
N GLU A 21 24.46 -19.02 11.15
CA GLU A 21 23.73 -20.26 11.45
C GLU A 21 24.00 -20.73 12.89
N VAL A 22 25.27 -20.80 13.31
CA VAL A 22 25.63 -21.16 14.71
C VAL A 22 25.08 -20.15 15.72
N LYS A 23 25.12 -18.85 15.39
CA LYS A 23 24.53 -17.81 16.23
C LYS A 23 23.01 -17.99 16.34
N PHE A 24 22.34 -18.37 15.26
CA PHE A 24 20.90 -18.57 15.17
C PHE A 24 20.46 -19.73 16.08
N GLU A 25 21.11 -20.89 15.98
CA GLU A 25 20.86 -22.05 16.86
C GLU A 25 20.99 -21.69 18.35
N ARG A 26 22.08 -21.01 18.72
CA ARG A 26 22.31 -20.58 20.11
C ARG A 26 21.25 -19.61 20.62
N LEU A 27 20.71 -18.74 19.76
CA LEU A 27 19.64 -17.81 20.13
C LEU A 27 18.31 -18.56 20.34
N ILE A 28 18.03 -19.58 19.52
CA ILE A 28 16.88 -20.46 19.69
C ILE A 28 16.96 -21.22 21.01
N GLU A 29 18.10 -21.86 21.31
CA GLU A 29 18.31 -22.59 22.56
C GLU A 29 18.03 -21.70 23.78
N LYS A 30 18.52 -20.46 23.77
CA LYS A 30 18.24 -19.49 24.84
C LYS A 30 16.76 -19.17 24.96
N LEU A 31 16.06 -19.00 23.85
CA LEU A 31 14.63 -18.70 23.85
C LEU A 31 13.82 -19.88 24.42
N GLU A 32 14.17 -21.11 24.05
CA GLU A 32 13.55 -22.32 24.59
C GLU A 32 13.86 -22.53 26.07
N ASP A 33 15.10 -22.30 26.50
CA ASP A 33 15.48 -22.38 27.92
C ASP A 33 14.72 -21.36 28.76
N MET A 34 14.52 -20.15 28.23
CA MET A 34 13.64 -19.17 28.86
C MET A 34 12.21 -19.70 28.96
N ALA A 35 11.64 -20.23 27.86
CA ALA A 35 10.27 -20.76 27.82
C ALA A 35 10.07 -21.96 28.77
N LYS A 36 11.09 -22.77 29.03
CA LYS A 36 11.06 -23.87 30.02
C LYS A 36 11.13 -23.37 31.47
N SER A 37 11.65 -22.16 31.69
CA SER A 37 11.96 -21.65 33.03
C SER A 37 10.84 -20.82 33.68
N VAL A 38 9.91 -20.31 32.88
CA VAL A 38 8.77 -19.46 33.30
C VAL A 38 7.52 -19.89 32.55
N ASP A 39 6.36 -19.37 32.97
CA ASP A 39 5.10 -19.63 32.27
C ASP A 39 5.17 -19.08 30.83
N ALA A 40 5.26 -19.98 29.86
CA ALA A 40 5.43 -19.64 28.46
C ALA A 40 4.24 -18.85 27.89
N VAL A 41 3.02 -19.07 28.38
CA VAL A 41 1.81 -18.33 27.96
C VAL A 41 1.93 -16.88 28.42
N ARG A 42 2.29 -16.70 29.70
CA ARG A 42 2.46 -15.36 30.26
C ARG A 42 3.64 -14.63 29.60
N LEU A 43 4.74 -15.32 29.30
CA LEU A 43 5.89 -14.73 28.62
C LEU A 43 5.51 -14.29 27.21
N PHE A 44 4.80 -15.16 26.48
CA PHE A 44 4.29 -14.88 25.14
C PHE A 44 3.47 -13.59 25.12
N VAL A 45 2.41 -13.50 25.93
CA VAL A 45 1.53 -12.31 25.95
C VAL A 45 2.28 -11.05 26.38
N ALA A 46 3.15 -11.15 27.40
CA ALA A 46 3.94 -10.01 27.86
C ALA A 46 4.88 -9.48 26.77
N VAL A 47 5.58 -10.36 26.05
CA VAL A 47 6.47 -9.97 24.95
C VAL A 47 5.66 -9.40 23.78
N MET A 48 4.55 -10.04 23.39
CA MET A 48 3.67 -9.55 22.33
C MET A 48 3.20 -8.11 22.58
N ILE A 49 2.76 -7.80 23.80
CA ILE A 49 2.38 -6.42 24.15
C ILE A 49 3.57 -5.48 24.08
N ASN A 50 4.75 -5.86 24.58
CA ASN A 50 5.91 -4.97 24.60
C ASN A 50 6.50 -4.74 23.20
N ILE A 51 6.38 -5.67 22.25
CA ILE A 51 6.80 -5.43 20.85
C ILE A 51 5.78 -4.59 20.07
N SER A 52 4.51 -4.63 20.46
CA SER A 52 3.44 -3.82 19.84
C SER A 52 3.24 -2.45 20.51
N THR A 53 3.85 -2.20 21.67
CA THR A 53 3.76 -0.92 22.41
C THR A 53 5.14 -0.34 22.66
N GLY A 54 5.54 0.65 21.88
CA GLY A 54 6.76 1.43 22.08
C GLY A 54 6.46 2.81 22.67
N THR A 55 7.51 3.63 22.77
CA THR A 55 7.38 5.01 23.23
C THR A 55 6.67 5.88 22.18
N PRO A 56 5.85 6.88 22.56
CA PRO A 56 5.19 7.79 21.61
C PRO A 56 6.13 8.48 20.59
N GLU A 57 7.42 8.57 20.93
CA GLU A 57 8.49 9.18 20.13
C GLU A 57 9.06 8.25 19.04
N SER A 58 8.64 6.98 18.98
CA SER A 58 9.16 5.94 18.08
C SER A 58 8.09 5.33 17.15
N PHE A 59 6.97 6.01 16.95
CA PHE A 59 5.93 5.61 15.98
C PHE A 59 6.39 5.93 14.55
N SER A 60 7.22 5.04 13.99
CA SER A 60 7.46 4.97 12.56
C SER A 60 7.15 3.56 12.05
N GLU A 61 6.76 3.43 10.78
CA GLU A 61 6.60 2.13 10.11
C GLU A 61 7.90 1.31 10.17
N ALA A 62 9.06 1.97 10.09
CA ALA A 62 10.37 1.36 10.23
C ALA A 62 10.61 0.71 11.61
N ASP A 63 10.02 1.26 12.68
CA ASP A 63 10.18 0.77 14.06
C ASP A 63 9.16 -0.33 14.42
N TYR A 64 7.94 -0.30 13.84
CA TYR A 64 6.85 -1.23 14.18
C TYR A 64 6.48 -2.26 13.11
N GLY A 65 6.90 -2.08 11.85
CA GLY A 65 6.58 -2.97 10.74
C GLY A 65 7.11 -4.41 10.91
N THR A 66 7.96 -4.65 11.91
CA THR A 66 8.56 -5.95 12.21
C THR A 66 7.90 -6.68 13.38
N ALA A 67 6.96 -6.05 14.10
CA ALA A 67 6.32 -6.62 15.29
C ALA A 67 5.59 -7.94 14.96
N SER A 68 4.89 -8.01 13.83
CA SER A 68 4.17 -9.20 13.39
C SER A 68 5.10 -10.39 13.16
N VAL A 69 6.23 -10.19 12.47
CA VAL A 69 7.26 -11.23 12.27
C VAL A 69 7.82 -11.74 13.58
N LYS A 70 8.18 -10.82 14.48
CA LYS A 70 8.73 -11.16 15.79
C LYS A 70 7.71 -11.96 16.62
N GLY A 71 6.43 -11.62 16.53
CA GLY A 71 5.35 -12.36 17.16
C GLY A 71 5.17 -13.77 16.61
N GLU A 72 5.32 -13.96 15.29
CA GLU A 72 5.30 -15.28 14.65
C GLU A 72 6.47 -16.15 15.08
N ILE A 73 7.69 -15.60 15.08
CA ILE A 73 8.89 -16.29 15.58
C ILE A 73 8.69 -16.69 17.05
N LEU A 74 8.21 -15.76 17.86
CA LEU A 74 7.93 -16.01 19.27
C LEU A 74 6.89 -17.12 19.45
N ALA A 75 5.77 -17.07 18.72
CA ALA A 75 4.73 -18.09 18.77
C ALA A 75 5.29 -19.47 18.36
N PHE A 76 6.09 -19.51 17.30
CA PHE A 76 6.72 -20.74 16.83
C PHE A 76 7.58 -21.40 17.91
N TYR A 77 8.39 -20.65 18.65
CA TYR A 77 9.27 -21.24 19.65
C TYR A 77 8.64 -21.43 21.03
N LEU A 78 7.62 -20.65 21.42
CA LEU A 78 7.03 -20.74 22.77
C LEU A 78 5.83 -21.69 22.88
N PHE A 79 5.01 -21.84 21.83
CA PHE A 79 3.82 -22.70 21.87
C PHE A 79 4.09 -24.14 22.33
N PRO A 80 5.20 -24.80 21.93
CA PRO A 80 5.52 -26.14 22.42
C PRO A 80 5.65 -26.27 23.95
N PHE A 81 5.81 -25.16 24.68
CA PHE A 81 5.99 -25.11 26.12
C PHE A 81 4.74 -24.65 26.88
N PHE A 82 3.62 -24.41 26.19
CA PHE A 82 2.36 -24.01 26.83
C PHE A 82 1.82 -25.13 27.72
N GLY A 83 1.39 -24.78 28.93
CA GLY A 83 0.82 -25.73 29.91
C GLY A 83 1.85 -26.52 30.72
N LEU A 84 3.16 -26.26 30.57
CA LEU A 84 4.18 -26.87 31.42
C LEU A 84 4.19 -26.25 32.83
N PRO A 85 4.38 -27.05 33.89
CA PRO A 85 4.51 -26.54 35.26
C PRO A 85 5.85 -25.80 35.43
N VAL A 86 5.83 -24.67 36.12
CA VAL A 86 6.98 -23.76 36.23
C VAL A 86 7.12 -23.16 37.63
N GLU A 87 8.33 -22.76 37.98
CA GLU A 87 8.67 -22.26 39.32
C GLU A 87 8.93 -20.74 39.38
N LYS A 88 9.24 -20.09 38.26
CA LYS A 88 9.67 -18.67 38.24
C LYS A 88 8.63 -17.73 37.66
N GLU A 89 8.50 -16.56 38.30
CA GLU A 89 7.73 -15.44 37.77
C GLU A 89 8.45 -14.74 36.60
N ILE A 90 7.68 -14.18 35.68
CA ILE A 90 8.21 -13.36 34.59
C ILE A 90 8.55 -11.97 35.12
N THR A 91 9.66 -11.42 34.63
CA THR A 91 10.14 -10.09 35.00
C THR A 91 10.32 -9.21 33.77
N PRO A 92 10.32 -7.88 33.92
CA PRO A 92 10.65 -6.98 32.82
C PRO A 92 12.00 -7.27 32.15
N PHE A 93 12.99 -7.76 32.90
CA PHE A 93 14.29 -8.13 32.35
C PHE A 93 14.22 -9.34 31.44
N LEU A 94 13.43 -10.36 31.79
CA LEU A 94 13.21 -11.53 30.94
C LEU A 94 12.49 -11.14 29.65
N VAL A 95 11.48 -10.28 29.73
CA VAL A 95 10.76 -9.78 28.54
C VAL A 95 11.71 -9.00 27.62
N GLN A 96 12.53 -8.09 28.16
CA GLN A 96 13.52 -7.35 27.39
C GLN A 96 14.57 -8.25 26.74
N GLU A 97 15.05 -9.27 27.46
CA GLU A 97 16.02 -10.23 26.91
C GLU A 97 15.39 -11.06 25.78
N CYS A 98 14.13 -11.46 25.93
CA CYS A 98 13.39 -12.14 24.86
C CYS A 98 13.23 -11.24 23.62
N GLN A 99 12.86 -9.97 23.79
CA GLN A 99 12.78 -9.00 22.69
C GLN A 99 14.12 -8.83 21.97
N ARG A 100 15.23 -8.76 22.72
CA ARG A 100 16.59 -8.69 22.15
C ARG A 100 16.91 -9.94 21.33
N ILE A 101 16.55 -11.13 21.83
CA ILE A 101 16.74 -12.39 21.09
C ILE A 101 15.92 -12.38 19.78
N LEU A 102 14.65 -11.96 19.83
CA LEU A 102 13.80 -11.86 18.64
C LEU A 102 14.35 -10.88 17.60
N GLU A 103 14.84 -9.72 18.03
CA GLU A 103 15.48 -8.73 17.15
C GLU A 103 16.70 -9.32 16.44
N GLU A 104 17.54 -10.06 17.19
CA GLU A 104 18.73 -10.69 16.62
C GLU A 104 18.39 -11.85 15.68
N LEU A 105 17.38 -12.65 16.01
CA LEU A 105 16.87 -13.72 15.13
C LEU A 105 16.34 -13.14 13.82
N PHE A 106 15.49 -12.11 13.91
CA PHE A 106 14.93 -11.42 12.75
C PHE A 106 16.03 -10.80 11.87
N THR A 107 16.97 -10.07 12.48
CA THR A 107 18.09 -9.46 11.75
C THR A 107 18.98 -10.51 11.10
N ALA A 108 19.24 -11.62 11.77
CA ALA A 108 20.02 -12.73 11.21
C ALA A 108 19.31 -13.34 9.99
N GLN A 109 18.00 -13.58 10.08
CA GLN A 109 17.20 -14.11 8.98
C GLN A 109 17.21 -13.17 7.76
N LEU A 110 17.05 -11.87 7.96
CA LEU A 110 17.16 -10.88 6.87
C LEU A 110 18.54 -10.88 6.22
N ARG A 111 19.62 -11.00 7.01
CA ARG A 111 20.99 -11.04 6.48
C ARG A 111 21.25 -12.28 5.66
N VAL A 112 20.81 -13.46 6.11
CA VAL A 112 20.95 -14.71 5.34
C VAL A 112 20.25 -14.58 3.99
N ASN A 113 19.02 -14.07 3.96
CA ASN A 113 18.29 -13.86 2.70
C ASN A 113 18.99 -12.85 1.77
N ARG A 114 19.57 -11.77 2.32
CA ARG A 114 20.36 -10.82 1.54
C ARG A 114 21.67 -11.39 1.03
N LEU A 115 22.32 -12.31 1.77
CA LEU A 115 23.56 -12.95 1.35
C LEU A 115 23.33 -13.96 0.22
N LEU A 116 22.20 -14.68 0.23
CA LEU A 116 21.78 -15.52 -0.89
C LEU A 116 21.69 -14.71 -2.21
N ASN A 117 21.29 -13.43 -2.15
CA ASN A 117 21.26 -12.54 -3.32
C ASN A 117 22.65 -12.25 -3.93
N VAL A 118 23.72 -12.40 -3.15
CA VAL A 118 25.10 -12.05 -3.56
C VAL A 118 25.86 -13.27 -4.09
N GLU A 119 25.58 -14.48 -3.61
CA GLU A 119 26.25 -15.71 -4.08
C GLU A 119 25.80 -16.13 -5.49
N GLU A 120 24.55 -15.85 -5.87
CA GLU A 120 23.98 -16.17 -7.19
C GLU A 120 24.30 -15.09 -8.24
N ASN A 121 25.58 -14.96 -8.57
CA ASN A 121 26.09 -14.03 -9.58
C ASN A 121 25.78 -14.52 -11.03
N GLY A 122 24.53 -14.88 -11.34
CA GLY A 122 24.20 -15.41 -12.68
C GLY A 122 22.74 -15.44 -13.12
N ASN A 123 21.76 -15.22 -12.26
CA ASN A 123 20.36 -15.32 -12.68
C ASN A 123 19.49 -14.28 -11.94
N SER A 124 19.14 -13.20 -12.64
CA SER A 124 18.28 -12.11 -12.16
C SER A 124 16.91 -12.58 -11.67
N ILE A 125 16.48 -13.76 -12.12
CA ILE A 125 15.31 -14.48 -11.62
C ILE A 125 15.38 -14.70 -10.10
N ASP A 126 16.51 -15.18 -9.61
CA ASP A 126 16.65 -15.56 -8.20
C ASP A 126 16.72 -14.32 -7.29
N GLN A 127 17.28 -13.21 -7.80
CA GLN A 127 17.24 -11.91 -7.13
C GLN A 127 15.81 -11.39 -6.97
N ILE A 128 14.97 -11.48 -8.01
CA ILE A 128 13.55 -11.09 -7.95
C ILE A 128 12.79 -11.94 -6.93
N ILE A 129 13.02 -13.25 -6.93
CA ILE A 129 12.39 -14.18 -6.00
C ILE A 129 12.77 -13.86 -4.55
N ASN A 130 14.05 -13.62 -4.29
CA ASN A 130 14.51 -13.32 -2.94
C ASN A 130 14.07 -11.94 -2.46
N ASN A 131 13.92 -10.96 -3.37
CA ASN A 131 13.28 -9.68 -3.05
C ASN A 131 11.80 -9.86 -2.69
N ALA A 132 11.06 -10.64 -3.49
CA ALA A 132 9.67 -10.99 -3.18
C ALA A 132 9.55 -11.74 -1.84
N ARG A 133 10.46 -12.67 -1.53
CA ARG A 133 10.55 -13.35 -0.22
C ARG A 133 10.84 -12.38 0.92
N THR A 134 11.76 -11.43 0.72
CA THR A 134 12.11 -10.42 1.74
C THR A 134 10.94 -9.49 2.02
N ASN A 135 10.22 -9.06 0.97
CA ASN A 135 9.00 -8.27 1.12
C ASN A 135 7.90 -9.06 1.82
N ALA A 136 7.68 -10.31 1.38
CA ALA A 136 6.74 -11.21 2.05
C ALA A 136 7.11 -11.38 3.52
N LEU A 137 8.41 -11.46 3.87
CA LEU A 137 8.83 -11.55 5.26
C LEU A 137 8.35 -10.37 6.10
N ILE A 138 8.38 -9.14 5.61
CA ILE A 138 8.09 -7.97 6.44
C ILE A 138 6.61 -7.56 6.37
N VAL A 139 6.05 -7.48 5.16
CA VAL A 139 4.71 -6.94 4.93
C VAL A 139 3.63 -7.93 5.37
N ARG A 140 2.55 -7.44 5.97
CA ARG A 140 1.34 -8.21 6.32
C ARG A 140 0.12 -7.57 5.69
N GLY A 141 -0.83 -8.40 5.26
CA GLY A 141 -2.01 -7.92 4.58
C GLY A 141 -1.80 -7.82 3.07
N SER A 142 -2.81 -8.25 2.33
CA SER A 142 -2.95 -8.05 0.88
C SER A 142 -3.68 -6.76 0.52
N ALA A 143 -4.12 -6.01 1.53
CA ALA A 143 -4.75 -4.69 1.51
C ALA A 143 -4.87 -4.18 2.96
N TYR A 144 -5.38 -2.96 3.15
CA TYR A 144 -5.81 -2.52 4.48
C TYR A 144 -6.93 -3.41 5.03
N PRO A 145 -7.00 -3.64 6.35
CA PRO A 145 -7.93 -4.62 6.93
C PRO A 145 -9.41 -4.29 6.66
N GLN A 146 -9.76 -3.02 6.48
CA GLN A 146 -11.11 -2.58 6.10
C GLN A 146 -11.49 -3.06 4.70
N GLN A 147 -10.53 -3.02 3.77
CA GLN A 147 -10.72 -3.41 2.39
C GLN A 147 -10.90 -4.93 2.31
N THR A 148 -10.03 -5.71 2.95
CA THR A 148 -10.17 -7.17 3.01
C THR A 148 -11.47 -7.59 3.73
N ALA A 149 -11.84 -6.91 4.83
CA ALA A 149 -13.12 -7.14 5.51
C ALA A 149 -14.32 -6.89 4.59
N LYS A 150 -14.31 -5.79 3.83
CA LYS A 150 -15.33 -5.46 2.83
C LYS A 150 -15.39 -6.50 1.70
N GLU A 151 -14.24 -6.97 1.22
CA GLU A 151 -14.16 -8.08 0.26
C GLU A 151 -14.80 -9.36 0.80
N ILE A 152 -14.49 -9.74 2.05
CA ILE A 152 -15.10 -10.90 2.70
C ILE A 152 -16.63 -10.75 2.71
N ILE A 153 -17.15 -9.57 3.08
CA ILE A 153 -18.60 -9.31 3.10
C ILE A 153 -19.21 -9.43 1.70
N GLU A 154 -18.68 -8.70 0.73
CA GLU A 154 -19.32 -8.52 -0.57
C GLU A 154 -19.12 -9.73 -1.51
N ILE A 155 -18.04 -10.48 -1.33
CA ILE A 155 -17.70 -11.64 -2.18
C ILE A 155 -18.09 -12.94 -1.49
N GLN A 156 -17.51 -13.24 -0.33
CA GLN A 156 -17.72 -14.51 0.37
C GLN A 156 -19.06 -14.52 1.14
N GLY A 157 -19.48 -13.37 1.68
CA GLY A 157 -20.72 -13.21 2.43
C GLY A 157 -22.00 -13.44 1.62
N LYS A 158 -21.94 -13.27 0.29
CA LYS A 158 -23.04 -13.72 -0.60
C LYS A 158 -23.36 -15.22 -0.43
N TYR A 159 -22.40 -16.00 0.06
CA TYR A 159 -22.51 -17.43 0.30
C TYR A 159 -22.40 -17.79 1.80
N GLU A 160 -22.73 -16.86 2.69
CA GLU A 160 -22.63 -17.01 4.16
C GLU A 160 -23.16 -18.37 4.64
N ASN A 161 -24.41 -18.68 4.29
CA ASN A 161 -25.09 -19.92 4.69
C ASN A 161 -24.42 -21.20 4.16
N TRP A 162 -23.78 -21.13 2.98
CA TRP A 162 -23.08 -22.28 2.42
C TRP A 162 -21.80 -22.57 3.21
N PHE A 163 -21.02 -21.53 3.50
CA PHE A 163 -19.82 -21.65 4.32
C PHE A 163 -20.15 -22.02 5.77
N ALA A 164 -21.17 -21.42 6.39
CA ALA A 164 -21.60 -21.74 7.74
C ALA A 164 -21.98 -23.22 7.91
N LYS A 165 -22.65 -23.82 6.90
CA LYS A 165 -22.96 -25.26 6.88
C LYS A 165 -21.70 -26.14 6.78
N LYS A 166 -20.65 -25.66 6.11
CA LYS A 166 -19.41 -26.43 5.87
C LYS A 166 -18.39 -26.29 6.99
N CYS A 167 -18.21 -25.07 7.49
CA CYS A 167 -17.15 -24.72 8.43
C CYS A 167 -17.64 -24.64 9.87
N GLY A 168 -18.96 -24.45 10.06
CA GLY A 168 -19.57 -24.16 11.37
C GLY A 168 -19.76 -22.67 11.64
N ILE A 169 -19.15 -21.80 10.83
CA ILE A 169 -19.27 -20.35 10.85
C ILE A 169 -19.19 -19.81 9.41
N GLY A 170 -19.92 -18.74 9.11
CA GLY A 170 -19.85 -18.07 7.81
C GLY A 170 -18.84 -16.90 7.80
N PRO A 171 -18.38 -16.46 6.62
CA PRO A 171 -17.35 -15.43 6.48
C PRO A 171 -17.69 -14.09 7.13
N VAL A 172 -18.91 -13.58 6.96
CA VAL A 172 -19.36 -12.31 7.55
C VAL A 172 -19.38 -12.42 9.07
N ARG A 173 -19.85 -13.55 9.59
CA ARG A 173 -19.86 -13.81 11.03
C ARG A 173 -18.47 -13.99 11.61
N ALA A 174 -17.58 -14.69 10.90
CA ALA A 174 -16.20 -14.87 11.33
C ALA A 174 -15.45 -13.54 11.40
N GLN A 175 -15.55 -12.71 10.36
CA GLN A 175 -14.82 -11.44 10.31
C GLN A 175 -15.37 -10.41 11.32
N SER A 176 -16.68 -10.42 11.63
CA SER A 176 -17.23 -9.56 12.69
C SER A 176 -16.76 -9.96 14.09
N ILE A 177 -16.62 -11.27 14.37
CA ILE A 177 -16.03 -11.74 15.63
C ILE A 177 -14.57 -11.30 15.75
N LEU A 178 -13.80 -11.35 14.67
CA LEU A 178 -12.39 -10.91 14.68
C LEU A 178 -12.25 -9.40 14.92
N TRP A 179 -13.10 -8.58 14.31
CA TRP A 179 -13.17 -7.16 14.64
C TRP A 179 -13.51 -6.94 16.11
N ALA A 180 -14.50 -7.66 16.63
CA ALA A 180 -14.90 -7.55 18.03
C ALA A 180 -13.78 -7.94 19.01
N ILE A 181 -13.00 -8.99 18.69
CA ILE A 181 -11.79 -9.38 19.44
C ILE A 181 -10.76 -8.25 19.40
N ARG A 182 -10.46 -7.70 18.22
CA ARG A 182 -9.48 -6.61 18.06
C ARG A 182 -9.87 -5.37 18.85
N GLU A 183 -11.13 -4.95 18.76
CA GLU A 183 -11.66 -3.80 19.50
C GLU A 183 -11.56 -3.99 21.02
N LEU A 184 -11.94 -5.17 21.51
CA LEU A 184 -11.87 -5.49 22.93
C LEU A 184 -10.42 -5.53 23.41
N MET A 185 -9.50 -6.15 22.66
CA MET A 185 -8.07 -6.14 22.96
C MET A 185 -7.51 -4.71 23.01
N ASN A 186 -7.85 -3.86 22.03
CA ASN A 186 -7.43 -2.46 22.01
C ASN A 186 -7.96 -1.68 23.21
N LYS A 187 -9.24 -1.90 23.59
CA LYS A 187 -9.84 -1.29 24.78
C LYS A 187 -9.10 -1.70 26.05
N LYS A 188 -8.92 -3.01 26.25
CA LYS A 188 -8.18 -3.59 27.38
C LYS A 188 -6.74 -3.07 27.46
N LEU A 189 -6.06 -2.97 26.32
CA LEU A 189 -4.71 -2.42 26.23
C LEU A 189 -4.66 -0.94 26.63
N ASN A 190 -5.58 -0.12 26.15
CA ASN A 190 -5.65 1.29 26.51
C ASN A 190 -5.91 1.50 28.01
N GLU A 191 -6.81 0.71 28.60
CA GLU A 191 -7.06 0.72 30.04
C GLU A 191 -5.82 0.29 30.84
N LEU A 192 -5.14 -0.78 30.42
CA LEU A 192 -3.90 -1.25 31.02
C LEU A 192 -2.78 -0.21 30.91
N VAL A 193 -2.58 0.41 29.75
CA VAL A 193 -1.57 1.45 29.53
C VAL A 193 -1.82 2.65 30.45
N ASN A 194 -3.08 3.08 30.60
CA ASN A 194 -3.44 4.16 31.51
C ASN A 194 -3.16 3.80 32.98
N ALA A 195 -3.59 2.62 33.43
CA ALA A 195 -3.29 2.16 34.79
C ALA A 195 -1.78 2.02 35.05
N SER A 196 -1.03 1.58 34.04
CA SER A 196 0.42 1.42 34.11
C SER A 196 1.14 2.77 34.23
N ARG A 197 0.60 3.86 33.67
CA ARG A 197 1.15 5.22 33.84
C ARG A 197 1.07 5.66 35.30
N ASP A 198 -0.06 5.40 35.98
CA ASP A 198 -0.22 5.71 37.40
C ASP A 198 0.75 4.92 38.27
N HIS A 199 0.97 3.64 37.96
CA HIS A 199 1.97 2.82 38.65
C HIS A 199 3.40 3.32 38.39
N ALA A 200 3.70 3.73 37.16
CA ALA A 200 4.98 4.33 36.79
C ALA A 200 5.27 5.62 37.58
N ASP A 201 4.26 6.48 37.76
CA ASP A 201 4.35 7.68 38.60
C ASP A 201 4.65 7.35 40.07
N LYS A 202 3.94 6.37 40.64
CA LYS A 202 4.19 5.90 42.01
C LYS A 202 5.61 5.34 42.17
N PHE A 203 6.08 4.55 41.20
CA PHE A 203 7.43 3.98 41.21
C PHE A 203 8.50 5.08 41.09
N GLU A 204 8.32 6.05 40.19
CA GLU A 204 9.22 7.20 40.04
C GLU A 204 9.31 8.01 41.34
N ASN A 205 8.18 8.24 42.01
CA ASN A 205 8.13 8.96 43.29
C ASN A 205 8.81 8.18 44.42
N ARG A 206 8.65 6.85 44.47
CA ARG A 206 9.41 5.99 45.38
C ARG A 206 10.92 6.08 45.10
N TRP A 207 11.33 6.06 43.84
CA TRP A 207 12.74 6.21 43.47
C TRP A 207 13.31 7.57 43.89
N LYS A 208 12.56 8.67 43.68
CA LYS A 208 12.94 10.02 44.13
C LYS A 208 13.11 10.08 45.65
N SER A 209 12.20 9.46 46.41
CA SER A 209 12.29 9.45 47.88
C SER A 209 13.53 8.68 48.35
N VAL A 210 13.84 7.53 47.75
CA VAL A 210 15.07 6.77 48.01
C VAL A 210 16.33 7.56 47.66
N LYS A 211 16.35 8.25 46.50
CA LYS A 211 17.49 9.07 46.08
C LYS A 211 17.79 10.19 47.08
N ARG A 212 16.75 10.83 47.63
CA ARG A 212 16.84 11.92 48.63
C ARG A 212 17.35 11.46 50.00
N LYS A 213 17.29 10.17 50.34
CA LYS A 213 17.84 9.65 51.60
C LYS A 213 19.36 9.90 51.68
N THR A 214 19.85 10.23 52.88
CA THR A 214 21.30 10.33 53.16
C THR A 214 21.97 8.96 53.03
N ARG A 215 23.29 8.92 52.78
CA ARG A 215 24.03 7.65 52.57
C ARG A 215 23.89 6.68 53.75
N ARG A 216 23.80 7.19 54.99
CA ARG A 216 23.60 6.39 56.21
C ARG A 216 22.19 5.79 56.31
N ASN A 217 21.17 6.45 55.75
CA ASN A 217 19.77 6.04 55.82
C ASN A 217 19.30 5.17 54.64
N LYS A 218 20.19 4.88 53.69
CA LYS A 218 19.92 3.96 52.57
C LYS A 218 20.16 2.53 53.00
N SER A 219 19.10 1.72 52.97
CA SER A 219 19.16 0.26 53.13
C SER A 219 19.96 -0.39 51.99
N SER A 220 20.27 -1.69 52.09
CA SER A 220 20.88 -2.43 50.96
C SER A 220 20.00 -2.36 49.72
N ARG A 221 18.70 -2.64 49.87
CA ARG A 221 17.71 -2.57 48.79
C ARG A 221 17.61 -1.18 48.15
N ASP A 222 17.76 -0.11 48.93
CA ASP A 222 17.79 1.26 48.40
C ASP A 222 19.03 1.49 47.51
N ARG A 223 20.18 0.91 47.87
CA ARG A 223 21.42 1.02 47.07
C ARG A 223 21.31 0.19 45.80
N ASP A 224 20.75 -1.01 45.88
CA ASP A 224 20.53 -1.88 44.74
C ASP A 224 19.56 -1.24 43.74
N LEU A 225 18.45 -0.67 44.23
CA LEU A 225 17.50 0.07 43.40
C LEU A 225 18.19 1.20 42.61
N LEU A 226 19.00 2.04 43.27
CA LEU A 226 19.70 3.14 42.61
C LEU A 226 20.82 2.67 41.68
N ARG A 227 21.39 1.49 41.91
CA ARG A 227 22.40 0.88 41.05
C ARG A 227 21.79 0.38 39.75
N PHE A 228 20.69 -0.36 39.81
CA PHE A 228 20.02 -0.92 38.62
C PHE A 228 19.15 0.09 37.89
N ILE A 229 18.66 1.12 38.60
CA ILE A 229 17.79 2.17 38.05
C ILE A 229 18.48 3.52 38.29
N PRO A 230 19.36 3.97 37.37
CA PRO A 230 20.24 5.11 37.62
C PRO A 230 19.55 6.48 37.50
N SER A 231 18.38 6.54 36.84
CA SER A 231 17.71 7.81 36.54
C SER A 231 16.20 7.75 36.78
N LYS A 232 15.59 8.94 36.91
CA LYS A 232 14.13 9.08 37.03
C LYS A 232 13.40 8.52 35.80
N LYS A 233 13.97 8.72 34.60
CA LYS A 233 13.38 8.24 33.33
C LYS A 233 13.36 6.72 33.31
N VAL A 234 14.46 6.08 33.72
CA VAL A 234 14.55 4.62 33.83
C VAL A 234 13.61 4.10 34.94
N ALA A 235 13.46 4.81 36.06
CA ALA A 235 12.53 4.41 37.12
C ALA A 235 11.07 4.40 36.64
N ARG A 236 10.66 5.46 35.93
CA ARG A 236 9.32 5.54 35.33
C ARG A 236 9.09 4.42 34.32
N ALA A 237 10.03 4.24 33.38
CA ALA A 237 9.94 3.20 32.35
C ALA A 237 9.91 1.79 32.96
N PHE A 238 10.73 1.52 33.98
CA PHE A 238 10.74 0.26 34.70
C PHE A 238 9.43 0.01 35.45
N GLY A 239 8.88 1.04 36.11
CA GLY A 239 7.57 0.95 36.76
C GLY A 239 6.46 0.60 35.75
N MET A 240 6.44 1.29 34.61
CA MET A 240 5.51 0.98 33.52
C MET A 240 5.63 -0.48 33.06
N ALA A 241 6.85 -0.92 32.72
CA ALA A 241 7.11 -2.27 32.26
C ALA A 241 6.76 -3.33 33.32
N GLN A 242 7.05 -3.06 34.59
CA GLN A 242 6.67 -3.96 35.70
C GLN A 242 5.16 -4.19 35.76
N HIS A 243 4.37 -3.13 35.63
CA HIS A 243 2.91 -3.24 35.67
C HIS A 243 2.36 -3.95 34.43
N ILE A 244 2.82 -3.57 33.23
CA ILE A 244 2.41 -4.24 31.98
C ILE A 244 2.72 -5.73 32.04
N VAL A 245 3.95 -6.13 32.37
CA VAL A 245 4.37 -7.53 32.40
C VAL A 245 3.61 -8.35 33.44
N ALA A 246 3.26 -7.74 34.58
CA ALA A 246 2.51 -8.42 35.63
C ALA A 246 1.06 -8.73 35.22
N TYR A 247 0.40 -7.81 34.52
CA TYR A 247 -1.06 -7.86 34.31
C TYR A 247 -1.50 -8.14 32.88
N SER A 248 -0.65 -7.88 31.87
CA SER A 248 -1.04 -8.10 30.47
C SER A 248 -1.46 -9.55 30.16
N PRO A 249 -0.82 -10.59 30.73
CA PRO A 249 -1.23 -11.97 30.46
C PRO A 249 -2.65 -12.31 30.90
N ASP A 250 -3.12 -11.67 31.97
CA ASP A 250 -4.45 -11.93 32.55
C ASP A 250 -5.53 -11.02 31.96
N ILE A 251 -5.15 -9.83 31.48
CA ILE A 251 -6.09 -8.82 30.99
C ILE A 251 -6.32 -8.94 29.48
N ILE A 252 -5.26 -9.09 28.70
CA ILE A 252 -5.29 -8.87 27.24
C ILE A 252 -5.99 -10.00 26.48
N PRO A 253 -5.72 -11.29 26.74
CA PRO A 253 -6.42 -12.37 26.05
C PRO A 253 -7.94 -12.21 26.15
N VAL A 254 -8.64 -12.61 25.10
CA VAL A 254 -10.10 -12.48 24.99
C VAL A 254 -10.72 -13.85 25.10
N SER A 255 -11.51 -14.05 26.15
CA SER A 255 -12.42 -15.19 26.22
C SER A 255 -13.70 -14.89 25.43
N LYS A 256 -14.37 -15.96 25.01
CA LYS A 256 -15.65 -15.86 24.32
C LYS A 256 -16.67 -15.06 25.14
N GLN A 257 -16.74 -15.28 26.45
CA GLN A 257 -17.68 -14.65 27.41
C GLN A 257 -17.56 -13.14 27.49
N GLU A 258 -16.44 -12.57 27.08
CA GLU A 258 -16.20 -11.13 27.14
C GLU A 258 -16.66 -10.37 25.89
N LEU A 259 -16.98 -11.06 24.79
CA LEU A 259 -17.41 -10.45 23.53
C LEU A 259 -18.88 -10.00 23.56
N THR A 260 -19.17 -9.01 24.41
CA THR A 260 -20.50 -8.40 24.54
C THR A 260 -20.75 -7.27 23.54
N ASN A 261 -19.77 -6.92 22.71
CA ASN A 261 -19.84 -5.87 21.67
C ASN A 261 -20.44 -6.35 20.33
N LEU A 262 -21.00 -7.56 20.30
CA LEU A 262 -21.72 -8.10 19.15
C LEU A 262 -23.22 -8.15 19.42
N ASP A 263 -24.03 -7.93 18.39
CA ASP A 263 -25.50 -8.08 18.47
C ASP A 263 -25.91 -9.48 18.95
N GLU A 264 -25.18 -10.50 18.48
CA GLU A 264 -25.33 -11.88 18.90
C GLU A 264 -24.01 -12.41 19.47
N PHE A 265 -24.10 -12.98 20.67
CA PHE A 265 -22.96 -13.61 21.33
C PHE A 265 -22.45 -14.84 20.55
N PRO A 266 -21.13 -15.05 20.40
CA PRO A 266 -20.62 -16.23 19.70
C PRO A 266 -21.04 -17.54 20.37
N SER A 267 -21.64 -18.44 19.60
CA SER A 267 -21.92 -19.81 20.06
C SER A 267 -20.63 -20.62 20.22
N GLU A 268 -20.66 -21.70 21.02
CA GLU A 268 -19.50 -22.63 21.12
C GLU A 268 -19.08 -23.15 19.74
N LYS A 269 -20.06 -23.47 18.90
CA LYS A 269 -19.82 -23.98 17.56
C LYS A 269 -19.08 -22.96 16.70
N GLU A 270 -19.46 -21.68 16.76
CA GLU A 270 -18.79 -20.62 16.01
C GLU A 270 -17.37 -20.37 16.53
N TRP A 271 -17.18 -20.35 17.84
CA TRP A 271 -15.86 -20.16 18.47
C TRP A 271 -14.88 -21.26 18.09
N SER A 272 -15.28 -22.53 18.26
CA SER A 272 -14.46 -23.68 17.87
C SER A 272 -14.23 -23.74 16.36
N ALA A 273 -15.21 -23.32 15.54
CA ALA A 273 -15.05 -23.25 14.09
C ALA A 273 -14.01 -22.19 13.68
N LEU A 274 -14.04 -21.01 14.29
CA LEU A 274 -13.07 -19.94 14.04
C LEU A 274 -11.64 -20.38 14.41
N ILE A 275 -11.48 -20.99 15.58
CA ILE A 275 -10.22 -21.59 16.03
C ILE A 275 -9.73 -22.64 15.04
N LYS A 276 -10.61 -23.53 14.57
CA LYS A 276 -10.23 -24.56 13.59
C LYS A 276 -9.75 -23.95 12.27
N LEU A 277 -10.42 -22.90 11.80
CA LEU A 277 -10.09 -22.24 10.53
C LEU A 277 -8.70 -21.59 10.59
N ILE A 278 -8.46 -20.72 11.58
CA ILE A 278 -7.28 -19.84 11.57
C ILE A 278 -6.53 -19.77 12.92
N GLY A 279 -6.88 -20.61 13.88
CA GLY A 279 -6.26 -20.68 15.20
C GLY A 279 -4.94 -21.44 15.21
N LEU A 280 -3.89 -20.86 15.79
CA LEU A 280 -2.68 -21.57 16.15
C LEU A 280 -2.90 -22.23 17.50
N THR A 281 -2.95 -23.56 17.51
CA THR A 281 -2.91 -24.38 18.72
C THR A 281 -1.53 -25.04 18.84
N THR A 282 -1.23 -25.62 20.01
CA THR A 282 -0.02 -26.45 20.19
C THR A 282 0.05 -27.58 19.16
N ASP A 283 -1.06 -28.27 18.90
CA ASP A 283 -1.15 -29.34 17.89
C ASP A 283 -0.84 -28.87 16.47
N TYR A 284 -1.32 -27.68 16.07
CA TYR A 284 -1.00 -27.12 14.77
C TYR A 284 0.45 -26.68 14.71
N ARG A 285 0.96 -26.06 15.78
CA ARG A 285 2.36 -25.67 15.86
C ARG A 285 3.27 -26.88 15.67
N HIS A 286 3.05 -28.01 16.34
CA HIS A 286 3.91 -29.20 16.20
C HIS A 286 4.04 -29.76 14.77
N LYS A 287 3.16 -29.36 13.85
CA LYS A 287 3.18 -29.77 12.43
C LYS A 287 3.94 -28.80 11.52
N MET A 288 4.36 -27.65 12.03
CA MET A 288 5.09 -26.63 11.28
C MET A 288 6.60 -26.87 11.40
N GLU A 289 7.31 -26.66 10.31
CA GLU A 289 8.77 -26.78 10.19
C GLU A 289 9.45 -25.42 10.28
N GLU A 290 8.79 -24.34 9.82
CA GLU A 290 9.35 -23.00 9.78
C GLU A 290 8.47 -21.93 10.46
N PRO A 291 9.05 -20.90 11.10
CA PRO A 291 8.30 -19.80 11.71
C PRO A 291 7.31 -19.09 10.78
N ILE A 292 7.61 -19.02 9.48
CA ILE A 292 6.77 -18.33 8.50
C ILE A 292 5.39 -18.99 8.32
N GLU A 293 5.27 -20.29 8.61
CA GLU A 293 4.01 -21.03 8.53
C GLU A 293 2.97 -20.57 9.56
N VAL A 294 3.43 -19.97 10.68
CA VAL A 294 2.55 -19.41 11.72
C VAL A 294 1.57 -18.40 11.15
N ARG A 295 1.93 -17.70 10.07
CA ARG A 295 1.06 -16.73 9.39
C ARG A 295 -0.24 -17.30 8.88
N SER A 296 -0.27 -18.58 8.55
CA SER A 296 -1.49 -19.27 8.13
C SER A 296 -2.49 -19.44 9.28
N LYS A 297 -2.03 -19.28 10.52
CA LYS A 297 -2.78 -19.40 11.77
C LYS A 297 -2.57 -18.18 12.70
N PRO A 298 -2.96 -16.96 12.30
CA PRO A 298 -2.62 -15.73 13.02
C PRO A 298 -3.43 -15.48 14.30
N LEU A 299 -4.38 -16.36 14.62
CA LEU A 299 -5.19 -16.29 15.83
C LEU A 299 -4.59 -17.21 16.91
N PHE A 300 -3.87 -16.65 17.87
CA PHE A 300 -3.15 -17.43 18.87
C PHE A 300 -4.11 -17.96 19.94
N VAL A 301 -4.21 -19.29 20.07
CA VAL A 301 -5.09 -19.96 21.03
C VAL A 301 -4.31 -20.24 22.31
N LEU A 302 -4.74 -19.60 23.39
CA LEU A 302 -4.17 -19.72 24.74
C LEU A 302 -5.02 -20.71 25.57
N PRO A 303 -4.63 -21.04 26.81
CA PRO A 303 -5.45 -21.87 27.70
C PRO A 303 -6.89 -21.36 27.84
N ASP A 304 -7.81 -22.28 28.14
CA ASP A 304 -9.25 -22.03 28.26
C ASP A 304 -9.90 -21.42 27.00
N ASP A 305 -9.36 -21.73 25.82
CA ASP A 305 -9.78 -21.20 24.52
C ASP A 305 -9.83 -19.65 24.46
N CYS A 306 -9.00 -19.00 25.28
CA CYS A 306 -8.78 -17.56 25.20
C CYS A 306 -7.94 -17.23 23.97
N LEU A 307 -8.26 -16.13 23.30
CA LEU A 307 -7.62 -15.76 22.04
C LEU A 307 -6.78 -14.50 22.19
N TYR A 308 -5.61 -14.51 21.55
CA TYR A 308 -4.84 -13.31 21.24
C TYR A 308 -4.81 -13.15 19.72
N LEU A 309 -5.34 -12.04 19.22
CA LEU A 309 -5.28 -11.70 17.80
C LEU A 309 -3.97 -10.98 17.52
N GLY A 310 -3.15 -11.53 16.62
CA GLY A 310 -1.90 -10.92 16.17
C GLY A 310 -2.13 -9.69 15.29
N ASP A 311 -1.74 -9.80 14.03
CA ASP A 311 -1.98 -8.76 13.03
C ASP A 311 -3.34 -8.95 12.35
N ILE A 312 -4.19 -7.91 12.37
CA ILE A 312 -5.57 -8.00 11.84
C ILE A 312 -5.61 -8.15 10.33
N SER A 313 -4.68 -7.51 9.60
CA SER A 313 -4.60 -7.60 8.14
C SER A 313 -4.26 -9.02 7.70
N ASN A 314 -3.24 -9.63 8.30
CA ASN A 314 -2.91 -11.04 8.09
C ASN A 314 -4.04 -11.97 8.54
N THR A 315 -4.76 -11.61 9.61
CA THR A 315 -5.90 -12.41 10.09
C THR A 315 -7.02 -12.49 9.06
N PHE A 316 -7.36 -11.38 8.39
CA PHE A 316 -8.35 -11.41 7.32
C PHE A 316 -7.85 -12.12 6.06
N ASP A 317 -6.58 -11.98 5.69
CA ASP A 317 -6.01 -12.74 4.58
C ASP A 317 -6.05 -14.26 4.83
N ALA A 318 -5.66 -14.69 6.04
CA ALA A 318 -5.70 -16.09 6.44
C ALA A 318 -7.15 -16.61 6.42
N LEU A 319 -8.10 -15.83 6.94
CA LEU A 319 -9.52 -16.17 6.93
C LEU A 319 -10.05 -16.30 5.50
N TRP A 320 -9.76 -15.31 4.65
CA TRP A 320 -10.11 -15.31 3.24
C TRP A 320 -9.57 -16.57 2.55
N GLY A 321 -8.29 -16.87 2.74
CA GLY A 321 -7.60 -18.03 2.18
C GLY A 321 -8.23 -19.36 2.61
N GLN A 322 -8.63 -19.51 3.87
CA GLN A 322 -9.32 -20.71 4.35
C GLN A 322 -10.68 -20.90 3.69
N PHE A 323 -11.47 -19.84 3.53
CA PHE A 323 -12.75 -19.94 2.81
C PHE A 323 -12.55 -20.21 1.31
N GLU A 324 -11.52 -19.65 0.67
CA GLU A 324 -11.12 -20.01 -0.70
C GLU A 324 -10.80 -21.52 -0.82
N GLN A 325 -10.03 -22.07 0.13
CA GLN A 325 -9.73 -23.51 0.16
C GLN A 325 -11.00 -24.37 0.31
N VAL A 326 -11.93 -23.97 1.19
CA VAL A 326 -13.22 -24.67 1.35
C VAL A 326 -14.07 -24.56 0.09
N ALA A 327 -14.07 -23.42 -0.59
CA ALA A 327 -14.78 -23.26 -1.85
C ALA A 327 -14.22 -24.21 -2.92
N ARG A 328 -12.89 -24.31 -3.04
CA ARG A 328 -12.18 -25.20 -3.98
C ARG A 328 -12.44 -26.68 -3.76
N SER A 329 -12.78 -27.08 -2.53
CA SER A 329 -13.16 -28.47 -2.23
C SER A 329 -14.48 -28.89 -2.88
N ASN A 330 -15.20 -27.98 -3.56
CA ASN A 330 -16.41 -28.25 -4.31
C ASN A 330 -16.38 -27.52 -5.66
N GLU A 331 -15.98 -28.23 -6.72
CA GLU A 331 -15.78 -27.68 -8.07
C GLU A 331 -17.00 -26.88 -8.60
N LYS A 332 -18.21 -27.43 -8.46
CA LYS A 332 -19.44 -26.77 -8.95
C LYS A 332 -19.70 -25.45 -8.21
N PHE A 333 -19.49 -25.44 -6.89
CA PHE A 333 -19.62 -24.22 -6.10
C PHE A 333 -18.49 -23.23 -6.43
N TYR A 334 -17.26 -23.72 -6.55
CA TYR A 334 -16.08 -22.92 -6.85
C TYR A 334 -16.24 -22.14 -8.15
N GLN A 335 -16.72 -22.77 -9.23
CA GLN A 335 -16.99 -22.08 -10.50
C GLN A 335 -18.02 -20.95 -10.35
N LYS A 336 -19.08 -21.16 -9.57
CA LYS A 336 -20.10 -20.12 -9.30
C LYS A 336 -19.50 -18.98 -8.48
N TYR A 337 -18.70 -19.30 -7.47
CA TYR A 337 -18.02 -18.36 -6.59
C TYR A 337 -16.99 -17.51 -7.38
N GLN A 338 -16.16 -18.13 -8.22
CA GLN A 338 -15.17 -17.45 -9.05
C GLN A 338 -15.83 -16.47 -10.03
N ARG A 339 -16.94 -16.85 -10.68
CA ARG A 339 -17.70 -15.90 -11.52
C ARG A 339 -18.23 -14.71 -10.72
N HIS A 340 -18.73 -14.93 -9.51
CA HIS A 340 -19.18 -13.82 -8.66
C HIS A 340 -18.03 -12.88 -8.30
N LYS A 341 -16.87 -13.46 -7.95
CA LYS A 341 -15.66 -12.69 -7.63
C LYS A 341 -15.14 -11.86 -8.80
N ALA A 342 -15.07 -12.45 -10.00
CA ALA A 342 -14.69 -11.71 -11.22
C ALA A 342 -15.62 -10.54 -11.51
N ASN A 343 -16.94 -10.78 -11.52
CA ASN A 343 -17.94 -9.72 -11.69
C ASN A 343 -17.84 -8.63 -10.63
N TRP A 344 -17.55 -9.00 -9.38
CA TRP A 344 -17.37 -8.04 -8.29
C TRP A 344 -16.17 -7.13 -8.55
N LEU A 345 -15.04 -7.70 -8.98
CA LEU A 345 -13.80 -6.97 -9.25
C LEU A 345 -13.96 -5.99 -10.41
N GLU A 346 -14.59 -6.40 -11.52
CA GLU A 346 -14.95 -5.50 -12.63
C GLU A 346 -15.89 -4.37 -12.16
N THR A 347 -16.89 -4.71 -11.33
CA THR A 347 -17.84 -3.72 -10.82
C THR A 347 -17.14 -2.68 -9.95
N LYS A 348 -16.24 -3.10 -9.05
CA LYS A 348 -15.45 -2.20 -8.21
C LYS A 348 -14.47 -1.35 -8.98
N THR A 349 -13.82 -1.92 -9.99
CA THR A 349 -12.95 -1.17 -10.91
C THR A 349 -13.72 0.00 -11.53
N LYS A 350 -14.92 -0.26 -12.07
CA LYS A 350 -15.80 0.80 -12.61
C LYS A 350 -16.24 1.80 -11.54
N GLU A 351 -16.58 1.36 -10.34
CA GLU A 351 -16.99 2.21 -9.21
C GLU A 351 -15.88 3.21 -8.86
N TYR A 352 -14.64 2.75 -8.72
CA TYR A 352 -13.50 3.60 -8.38
C TYR A 352 -13.13 4.55 -9.52
N LEU A 353 -13.11 4.07 -10.77
CA LEU A 353 -12.91 4.95 -11.92
C LEU A 353 -14.00 6.01 -12.04
N SER A 354 -15.23 5.71 -11.60
CA SER A 354 -16.34 6.68 -11.62
C SER A 354 -16.19 7.81 -10.59
N LYS A 355 -15.29 7.67 -9.60
CA LYS A 355 -14.91 8.78 -8.71
C LYS A 355 -14.07 9.83 -9.43
N VAL A 356 -13.28 9.40 -10.43
CA VAL A 356 -12.36 10.26 -11.17
C VAL A 356 -12.96 10.72 -12.50
N PHE A 357 -13.54 9.82 -13.28
CA PHE A 357 -14.12 10.10 -14.59
C PHE A 357 -15.65 10.11 -14.53
N PRO A 358 -16.33 11.02 -15.23
CA PRO A 358 -17.78 10.92 -15.40
C PRO A 358 -18.17 9.59 -16.06
N SER A 359 -19.17 8.88 -15.53
CA SER A 359 -19.52 7.53 -15.97
C SER A 359 -19.84 7.39 -17.47
N ARG A 360 -20.23 8.49 -18.13
CA ARG A 360 -20.39 8.53 -19.60
C ARG A 360 -19.08 8.37 -20.38
N TYR A 361 -17.92 8.41 -19.76
CA TYR A 361 -16.64 8.16 -20.45
C TYR A 361 -16.10 6.76 -20.16
N ILE A 362 -16.74 6.02 -19.25
CA ILE A 362 -16.37 4.66 -18.86
C ILE A 362 -17.28 3.68 -19.60
N TYR A 363 -16.65 2.71 -20.24
CA TYR A 363 -17.29 1.61 -20.95
C TYR A 363 -16.88 0.29 -20.29
N SER A 364 -17.73 -0.73 -20.35
CA SER A 364 -17.51 -1.99 -19.63
C SER A 364 -18.04 -3.20 -20.40
N ASN A 365 -17.40 -4.36 -20.22
CA ASN A 365 -17.76 -5.63 -20.87
C ASN A 365 -17.84 -5.41 -22.40
N LEU A 366 -16.74 -4.96 -23.00
CA LEU A 366 -16.66 -4.59 -24.41
C LEU A 366 -16.34 -5.82 -25.26
N SER A 367 -17.00 -5.91 -26.41
CA SER A 367 -16.71 -6.89 -27.47
C SER A 367 -16.25 -6.19 -28.74
N TYR A 368 -15.30 -6.80 -29.45
CA TYR A 368 -14.74 -6.31 -30.70
C TYR A 368 -14.24 -7.47 -31.58
N PRO A 369 -14.10 -7.29 -32.90
CA PRO A 369 -13.50 -8.29 -33.78
C PRO A 369 -12.09 -8.66 -33.32
N ASP A 370 -11.79 -9.95 -33.22
CA ASP A 370 -10.46 -10.41 -32.82
C ASP A 370 -9.45 -10.20 -33.96
N PRO A 371 -8.45 -9.31 -33.81
CA PRO A 371 -7.48 -9.03 -34.88
C PRO A 371 -6.54 -10.22 -35.16
N GLU A 372 -6.45 -11.20 -34.25
CA GLU A 372 -5.56 -12.35 -34.39
C GLU A 372 -6.18 -13.52 -35.17
N LYS A 373 -7.42 -13.36 -35.65
CA LYS A 373 -8.20 -14.41 -36.30
C LYS A 373 -8.63 -13.98 -37.70
N GLU A 374 -8.09 -14.66 -38.71
CA GLU A 374 -8.30 -14.34 -40.14
C GLU A 374 -9.74 -14.52 -40.63
N ASP A 375 -10.55 -15.31 -39.91
CA ASP A 375 -11.92 -15.68 -40.26
C ASP A 375 -12.97 -14.63 -39.90
N GLY A 376 -12.58 -13.50 -39.27
CA GLY A 376 -13.41 -12.29 -39.09
C GLY A 376 -14.68 -12.42 -38.24
N GLY A 377 -15.03 -13.64 -37.82
CA GLY A 377 -16.18 -13.96 -36.97
C GLY A 377 -15.84 -14.16 -35.49
N ALA A 378 -14.55 -14.26 -35.14
CA ALA A 378 -14.11 -14.38 -33.76
C ALA A 378 -14.22 -13.02 -33.03
N VAL A 379 -14.73 -13.06 -31.81
CA VAL A 379 -14.93 -11.88 -30.96
C VAL A 379 -13.97 -11.95 -29.79
N ALA A 380 -13.22 -10.88 -29.59
CA ALA A 380 -12.42 -10.63 -28.40
C ALA A 380 -13.20 -9.76 -27.40
N GLU A 381 -12.84 -9.87 -26.13
CA GLU A 381 -13.43 -9.10 -25.04
C GLU A 381 -12.39 -8.18 -24.38
N LEU A 382 -12.86 -7.08 -23.78
CA LEU A 382 -12.10 -6.16 -22.94
C LEU A 382 -12.98 -5.71 -21.77
N ASP A 383 -12.47 -5.79 -20.54
CA ASP A 383 -13.27 -5.55 -19.34
C ASP A 383 -13.74 -4.10 -19.23
N HIS A 384 -12.84 -3.12 -19.37
CA HIS A 384 -13.20 -1.70 -19.39
C HIS A 384 -12.39 -0.88 -20.38
N ALA A 385 -12.98 0.22 -20.83
CA ALA A 385 -12.24 1.29 -21.49
C ALA A 385 -12.72 2.66 -20.99
N VAL A 386 -11.79 3.61 -20.85
CA VAL A 386 -12.11 5.00 -20.52
C VAL A 386 -11.69 5.90 -21.67
N LYS A 387 -12.66 6.52 -22.35
CA LYS A 387 -12.40 7.50 -23.42
C LYS A 387 -12.53 8.92 -22.85
N TRP A 388 -11.45 9.46 -22.33
CA TRP A 388 -11.34 10.87 -21.92
C TRP A 388 -10.53 11.63 -22.98
N GLY A 389 -11.09 11.72 -24.21
CA GLY A 389 -10.39 12.26 -25.38
C GLY A 389 -9.66 13.57 -25.08
N PRO A 390 -8.35 13.70 -25.38
CA PRO A 390 -7.59 12.87 -26.32
C PRO A 390 -6.91 11.62 -25.73
N PHE A 391 -7.33 11.20 -24.54
CA PHE A 391 -6.77 10.02 -23.85
C PHE A 391 -7.72 8.82 -23.95
N LEU A 392 -7.12 7.65 -24.13
CA LEU A 392 -7.80 6.36 -24.05
C LEU A 392 -7.10 5.47 -23.03
N ILE A 393 -7.88 4.82 -22.16
CA ILE A 393 -7.38 3.81 -21.23
C ILE A 393 -8.05 2.48 -21.58
N LEU A 394 -7.26 1.43 -21.79
CA LEU A 394 -7.73 0.06 -22.00
C LEU A 394 -7.38 -0.75 -20.76
N ILE A 395 -8.38 -1.40 -20.16
CA ILE A 395 -8.24 -1.99 -18.82
C ILE A 395 -8.70 -3.43 -18.84
N GLU A 396 -7.85 -4.31 -18.34
CA GLU A 396 -8.13 -5.72 -18.12
C GLU A 396 -8.09 -6.04 -16.62
N VAL A 397 -9.03 -6.85 -16.14
CA VAL A 397 -9.25 -7.15 -14.72
C VAL A 397 -9.05 -8.65 -14.45
N LYS A 398 -8.22 -8.98 -13.45
CA LYS A 398 -7.89 -10.37 -13.08
C LYS A 398 -8.20 -10.66 -11.62
N ALA A 399 -9.23 -11.50 -11.43
CA ALA A 399 -9.66 -11.98 -10.11
C ALA A 399 -8.96 -13.26 -9.64
N LYS A 400 -7.97 -13.77 -10.38
CA LYS A 400 -7.26 -14.98 -9.98
C LYS A 400 -6.35 -14.66 -8.80
N GLN A 401 -6.41 -15.50 -7.77
CA GLN A 401 -5.67 -15.29 -6.54
C GLN A 401 -4.18 -15.61 -6.73
N PHE A 402 -3.33 -14.65 -6.41
CA PHE A 402 -1.90 -14.85 -6.20
C PHE A 402 -1.68 -15.63 -4.90
N ARG A 403 -1.00 -16.78 -4.95
CA ARG A 403 -0.93 -17.68 -3.78
C ARG A 403 0.27 -17.36 -2.90
N LEU A 404 0.08 -17.37 -1.58
CA LEU A 404 1.15 -17.23 -0.58
C LEU A 404 2.27 -18.28 -0.78
N GLU A 405 1.91 -19.48 -1.22
CA GLU A 405 2.85 -20.57 -1.55
C GLU A 405 3.85 -20.17 -2.66
N ALA A 406 3.47 -19.26 -3.56
CA ALA A 406 4.36 -18.72 -4.59
C ALA A 406 5.39 -17.74 -4.00
N GLN A 407 5.10 -17.12 -2.85
CA GLN A 407 6.02 -16.24 -2.13
C GLN A 407 7.03 -17.02 -1.27
N LEU A 408 6.76 -18.29 -0.96
CA LEU A 408 7.51 -19.08 0.03
C LEU A 408 8.62 -19.98 -0.54
N GLY A 409 8.86 -20.01 -1.85
CA GLY A 409 9.99 -20.82 -2.31
C GLY A 409 10.03 -21.23 -3.77
N ASP A 410 8.86 -21.38 -4.41
CA ASP A 410 8.78 -21.98 -5.73
C ASP A 410 8.85 -20.92 -6.84
N ALA A 411 10.07 -20.69 -7.32
CA ALA A 411 10.40 -19.84 -8.46
C ALA A 411 9.49 -20.06 -9.68
N GLY A 412 9.21 -21.33 -9.99
CA GLY A 412 8.39 -21.73 -11.12
C GLY A 412 6.95 -21.30 -10.93
N ARG A 413 6.40 -21.49 -9.73
CA ARG A 413 5.04 -21.04 -9.40
C ARG A 413 4.92 -19.52 -9.41
N LEU A 414 5.87 -18.80 -8.81
CA LEU A 414 5.89 -17.33 -8.83
C LEU A 414 5.86 -16.81 -10.27
N ARG A 415 6.73 -17.33 -11.13
CA ARG A 415 6.75 -16.97 -12.56
C ARG A 415 5.42 -17.28 -13.25
N SER A 416 4.83 -18.45 -12.98
CA SER A 416 3.55 -18.84 -13.58
C SER A 416 2.39 -17.95 -13.13
N ASP A 417 2.39 -17.52 -11.86
CA ASP A 417 1.37 -16.62 -11.32
C ASP A 417 1.56 -15.20 -11.83
N LEU A 418 2.80 -14.69 -11.92
CA LEU A 418 3.09 -13.38 -12.53
C LEU A 418 2.67 -13.34 -14.00
N LYS A 419 2.99 -14.39 -14.76
CA LYS A 419 2.56 -14.53 -16.15
C LYS A 419 1.04 -14.51 -16.26
N ALA A 420 0.36 -15.35 -15.48
CA ALA A 420 -1.09 -15.48 -15.56
C ALA A 420 -1.88 -14.24 -15.09
N ASN A 421 -1.34 -13.48 -14.12
CA ASN A 421 -2.04 -12.33 -13.55
C ASN A 421 -1.67 -10.99 -14.19
N ILE A 422 -0.48 -10.87 -14.79
CA ILE A 422 0.01 -9.60 -15.33
C ILE A 422 0.28 -9.68 -16.83
N GLU A 423 1.13 -10.60 -17.28
CA GLU A 423 1.53 -10.68 -18.70
C GLU A 423 0.34 -11.07 -19.59
N ASP A 424 -0.42 -12.11 -19.23
CA ASP A 424 -1.57 -12.55 -20.02
C ASP A 424 -2.67 -11.46 -20.06
N ALA A 425 -2.86 -10.73 -18.96
CA ALA A 425 -3.79 -9.60 -18.88
C ALA A 425 -3.33 -8.43 -19.74
N PHE A 426 -2.02 -8.17 -19.74
CA PHE A 426 -1.41 -7.15 -20.56
C PHE A 426 -1.55 -7.47 -22.05
N GLU A 427 -1.28 -8.71 -22.46
CA GLU A 427 -1.44 -9.14 -23.85
C GLU A 427 -2.89 -8.99 -24.36
N GLN A 428 -3.89 -9.18 -23.49
CA GLN A 428 -5.29 -8.91 -23.84
C GLN A 428 -5.57 -7.42 -24.07
N ALA A 429 -5.02 -6.54 -23.24
CA ALA A 429 -5.11 -5.09 -23.45
C ALA A 429 -4.34 -4.66 -24.72
N ARG A 430 -3.16 -5.24 -24.98
CA ARG A 430 -2.38 -5.01 -26.21
C ARG A 430 -3.13 -5.47 -27.45
N ARG A 431 -3.84 -6.60 -27.39
CA ARG A 431 -4.69 -7.06 -28.49
C ARG A 431 -5.78 -6.05 -28.83
N ALA A 432 -6.38 -5.41 -27.83
CA ALA A 432 -7.32 -4.32 -28.06
C ALA A 432 -6.64 -3.09 -28.68
N ALA A 433 -5.41 -2.75 -28.27
CA ALA A 433 -4.63 -1.69 -28.89
C ALA A 433 -4.28 -1.99 -30.36
N ARG A 434 -3.86 -3.23 -30.68
CA ARG A 434 -3.63 -3.69 -32.06
C ARG A 434 -4.87 -3.54 -32.93
N TYR A 435 -6.05 -3.92 -32.42
CA TYR A 435 -7.31 -3.73 -33.14
C TYR A 435 -7.57 -2.24 -33.47
N ILE A 436 -7.23 -1.32 -32.55
CA ILE A 436 -7.35 0.13 -32.77
C ILE A 436 -6.37 0.61 -33.85
N ASP A 437 -5.16 0.07 -33.85
CA ASP A 437 -4.12 0.46 -34.80
C ASP A 437 -4.40 -0.06 -36.22
N GLU A 438 -4.90 -1.28 -36.36
CA GLU A 438 -5.13 -1.95 -37.64
C GLU A 438 -6.49 -1.60 -38.29
N THR A 439 -7.44 -1.08 -37.50
CA THR A 439 -8.78 -0.73 -37.99
C THR A 439 -8.92 0.77 -38.25
N GLU A 440 -9.44 1.15 -39.42
CA GLU A 440 -9.66 2.56 -39.78
C GLU A 440 -10.63 3.26 -38.82
N VAL A 441 -11.76 2.60 -38.51
CA VAL A 441 -12.76 3.10 -37.54
C VAL A 441 -13.04 2.01 -36.49
N PRO A 442 -12.24 1.95 -35.41
CA PRO A 442 -12.42 0.93 -34.38
C PRO A 442 -13.75 1.12 -33.64
N VAL A 443 -14.49 0.02 -33.47
CA VAL A 443 -15.77 0.02 -32.75
C VAL A 443 -15.82 -1.11 -31.74
N PHE A 444 -15.99 -0.74 -30.47
CA PHE A 444 -16.28 -1.68 -29.38
C PHE A 444 -17.74 -1.58 -28.97
N ILE A 445 -18.34 -2.70 -28.57
CA ILE A 445 -19.75 -2.79 -28.18
C ILE A 445 -19.86 -3.29 -26.74
N GLU A 446 -20.51 -2.52 -25.87
CA GLU A 446 -20.84 -2.98 -24.51
C GLU A 446 -21.90 -4.09 -24.56
N SER A 447 -21.56 -5.28 -24.05
CA SER A 447 -22.42 -6.47 -24.12
C SER A 447 -23.77 -6.30 -23.42
N ARG A 448 -23.86 -5.47 -22.37
CA ARG A 448 -25.11 -5.28 -21.60
C ARG A 448 -26.00 -4.15 -22.11
N SER A 449 -25.42 -3.06 -22.59
CA SER A 449 -26.16 -1.83 -22.95
C SER A 449 -26.27 -1.63 -24.46
N ASN A 450 -25.51 -2.39 -25.25
CA ASN A 450 -25.30 -2.18 -26.69
C ASN A 450 -24.75 -0.79 -27.05
N ARG A 451 -24.18 -0.08 -26.06
CA ARG A 451 -23.53 1.21 -26.26
C ARG A 451 -22.25 1.00 -27.05
N LYS A 452 -22.04 1.84 -28.07
CA LYS A 452 -20.86 1.76 -28.93
C LYS A 452 -19.79 2.78 -28.52
N LEU A 453 -18.58 2.29 -28.34
CA LEU A 453 -17.38 3.11 -28.27
C LEU A 453 -16.79 3.17 -29.69
N ARG A 454 -17.03 4.29 -30.38
CA ARG A 454 -16.39 4.57 -31.66
C ARG A 454 -15.17 5.45 -31.43
N LEU A 455 -14.04 5.02 -31.98
CA LEU A 455 -12.79 5.74 -31.87
C LEU A 455 -12.51 6.47 -33.18
N ASP A 456 -12.08 7.72 -33.03
CA ASP A 456 -11.53 8.53 -34.09
C ASP A 456 -10.05 8.69 -33.72
N LYS A 457 -9.17 8.09 -34.52
CA LYS A 457 -7.75 7.94 -34.18
C LYS A 457 -7.02 9.27 -34.22
N ASP A 458 -7.48 10.19 -35.06
CA ASP A 458 -6.89 11.54 -35.19
C ASP A 458 -7.09 12.37 -33.91
N ASN A 459 -8.03 11.96 -33.05
CA ASN A 459 -8.39 12.61 -31.80
C ASN A 459 -7.90 11.83 -30.55
N ILE A 460 -7.00 10.86 -30.73
CA ILE A 460 -6.41 10.08 -29.62
C ILE A 460 -4.90 10.25 -29.66
N PHE A 461 -4.36 10.94 -28.64
CA PHE A 461 -2.93 11.27 -28.58
C PHE A 461 -2.16 10.33 -27.66
N ARG A 462 -2.86 9.68 -26.73
CA ARG A 462 -2.29 8.76 -25.73
C ARG A 462 -3.24 7.61 -25.47
N VAL A 463 -2.68 6.39 -25.50
CA VAL A 463 -3.35 5.16 -25.11
C VAL A 463 -2.56 4.56 -23.95
N TYR A 464 -3.24 4.28 -22.84
CA TYR A 464 -2.66 3.64 -21.66
C TYR A 464 -3.27 2.25 -21.48
N LEU A 465 -2.41 1.28 -21.14
CA LEU A 465 -2.80 -0.09 -20.84
C LEU A 465 -2.73 -0.31 -19.33
N LEU A 466 -3.83 -0.76 -18.73
CA LEU A 466 -3.96 -0.99 -17.30
C LEU A 466 -4.32 -2.44 -17.03
N THR A 467 -3.70 -3.04 -16.01
CA THR A 467 -4.08 -4.36 -15.49
C THR A 467 -4.43 -4.25 -14.01
N ILE A 468 -5.67 -4.65 -13.67
CA ILE A 468 -6.18 -4.60 -12.29
C ILE A 468 -6.16 -6.01 -11.71
N SER A 469 -5.46 -6.19 -10.60
CA SER A 469 -5.40 -7.45 -9.85
C SER A 469 -6.22 -7.38 -8.57
N GLN A 470 -6.69 -8.52 -8.07
CA GLN A 470 -7.41 -8.55 -6.79
C GLN A 470 -6.50 -8.23 -5.60
N HIS A 471 -5.26 -8.75 -5.58
CA HIS A 471 -4.35 -8.63 -4.42
C HIS A 471 -3.02 -8.01 -4.86
N HIS A 472 -2.32 -7.33 -3.94
CA HIS A 472 -0.98 -6.81 -4.24
C HIS A 472 -0.02 -7.92 -4.67
N LEU A 473 0.88 -7.56 -5.58
CA LEU A 473 1.91 -8.45 -6.11
C LEU A 473 3.25 -8.25 -5.40
N SER A 474 3.23 -7.97 -4.08
CA SER A 474 4.43 -7.87 -3.22
C SER A 474 5.51 -6.87 -3.69
N GLY A 475 5.08 -5.74 -4.27
CA GLY A 475 5.99 -4.74 -4.85
C GLY A 475 6.58 -5.11 -6.22
N LEU A 476 6.14 -6.22 -6.84
CA LEU A 476 6.57 -6.61 -8.19
C LEU A 476 5.82 -5.86 -9.28
N ALA A 477 4.55 -5.50 -9.03
CA ALA A 477 3.75 -4.68 -9.94
C ALA A 477 4.41 -3.33 -10.27
N THR A 478 5.21 -2.83 -9.32
CA THR A 478 5.91 -1.57 -9.46
C THR A 478 7.25 -1.66 -10.19
N GLN A 479 7.72 -2.87 -10.49
CA GLN A 479 9.06 -3.15 -11.00
C GLN A 479 9.02 -4.13 -12.19
N LEU A 480 8.02 -4.03 -13.06
CA LEU A 480 7.83 -4.95 -14.19
C LEU A 480 9.03 -5.03 -15.13
N ALA A 481 9.83 -3.96 -15.21
CA ALA A 481 11.06 -3.95 -15.99
C ALA A 481 12.07 -5.01 -15.50
N THR A 482 12.17 -5.27 -14.19
CA THR A 482 13.06 -6.31 -13.67
C THR A 482 12.57 -7.70 -14.08
N LEU A 483 11.29 -7.88 -14.39
CA LEU A 483 10.73 -9.17 -14.80
C LEU A 483 11.08 -9.55 -16.24
N GLN A 484 11.73 -8.68 -17.02
CA GLN A 484 12.22 -9.03 -18.36
C GLN A 484 13.17 -10.21 -18.37
N ASP A 485 13.96 -10.33 -17.32
CA ASP A 485 14.89 -11.42 -17.11
C ASP A 485 14.18 -12.78 -16.88
N LEU A 486 12.92 -12.75 -16.45
CA LEU A 486 12.04 -13.93 -16.39
C LEU A 486 11.43 -14.25 -17.76
N GLY A 487 11.83 -13.54 -18.82
CA GLY A 487 11.32 -13.67 -20.18
C GLY A 487 9.92 -13.08 -20.39
N LEU A 488 9.45 -12.24 -19.46
CA LEU A 488 8.18 -11.51 -19.53
C LEU A 488 8.39 -10.12 -20.16
N PHE A 489 7.38 -9.47 -20.75
CA PHE A 489 7.46 -8.07 -21.25
C PHE A 489 8.64 -7.80 -22.22
N ARG A 490 8.86 -8.72 -23.18
CA ARG A 490 10.02 -8.70 -24.09
C ARG A 490 10.14 -7.44 -24.95
N ASP A 491 9.03 -6.76 -25.20
CA ASP A 491 8.98 -5.56 -26.04
C ASP A 491 9.31 -4.27 -25.28
N SER A 492 9.67 -4.36 -23.99
CA SER A 492 9.88 -3.20 -23.11
C SER A 492 8.69 -2.25 -23.08
N GLU A 493 7.48 -2.81 -23.20
CA GLU A 493 6.22 -2.13 -23.00
C GLU A 493 5.60 -2.69 -21.72
N TYR A 494 5.07 -1.83 -20.87
CA TYR A 494 4.53 -2.22 -19.57
C TYR A 494 3.14 -1.63 -19.36
N PRO A 495 2.19 -2.38 -18.79
CA PRO A 495 0.95 -1.80 -18.30
C PRO A 495 1.21 -1.06 -16.98
N LEU A 496 0.30 -0.16 -16.62
CA LEU A 496 0.12 0.16 -15.21
C LEU A 496 -0.57 -1.04 -14.55
N SER A 497 0.19 -1.82 -13.78
CA SER A 497 -0.34 -2.92 -12.98
C SER A 497 -0.59 -2.45 -11.56
N ILE A 498 -1.83 -2.58 -11.10
CA ILE A 498 -2.27 -2.07 -9.79
C ILE A 498 -3.28 -3.04 -9.14
N SER A 499 -3.29 -3.11 -7.81
CA SER A 499 -4.31 -3.88 -7.09
C SER A 499 -5.63 -3.09 -6.98
N ILE A 500 -6.75 -3.77 -6.79
CA ILE A 500 -8.03 -3.09 -6.55
C ILE A 500 -8.02 -2.27 -5.26
N ALA A 501 -7.25 -2.70 -4.26
CA ALA A 501 -7.07 -1.99 -3.00
C ALA A 501 -6.29 -0.68 -3.18
N ASP A 502 -5.19 -0.71 -3.95
CA ASP A 502 -4.44 0.50 -4.31
C ASP A 502 -5.29 1.44 -5.16
N LEU A 503 -6.00 0.90 -6.16
CA LEU A 503 -6.85 1.69 -7.05
C LEU A 503 -7.96 2.42 -6.26
N GLU A 504 -8.49 1.81 -5.20
CA GLU A 504 -9.46 2.47 -4.30
C GLU A 504 -8.87 3.75 -3.71
N ILE A 505 -7.64 3.68 -3.18
CA ILE A 505 -6.94 4.79 -2.53
C ILE A 505 -6.52 5.85 -3.55
N VAL A 506 -5.94 5.43 -4.67
CA VAL A 506 -5.56 6.33 -5.76
C VAL A 506 -6.77 7.10 -6.25
N CYS A 507 -7.90 6.43 -6.53
CA CYS A 507 -9.12 7.10 -6.98
C CYS A 507 -9.82 7.93 -5.89
N GLU A 508 -9.68 7.59 -4.61
CA GLU A 508 -10.23 8.38 -3.49
C GLU A 508 -9.55 9.74 -3.37
N PHE A 509 -8.23 9.80 -3.56
CA PHE A 509 -7.42 11.02 -3.42
C PHE A 509 -7.02 11.68 -4.73
N CYS A 510 -7.61 11.25 -5.85
CA CYS A 510 -7.34 11.80 -7.16
C CYS A 510 -8.33 12.93 -7.51
N ASP A 511 -7.82 14.16 -7.62
CA ASP A 511 -8.62 15.36 -7.87
C ASP A 511 -9.31 15.40 -9.26
N GLY A 512 -8.91 14.54 -10.20
CA GLY A 512 -9.60 14.42 -11.49
C GLY A 512 -8.83 13.66 -12.58
N PRO A 513 -9.44 13.54 -13.78
CA PRO A 513 -8.91 12.74 -14.89
C PRO A 513 -7.45 13.04 -15.27
N ASP A 514 -7.10 14.33 -15.39
CA ASP A 514 -5.75 14.81 -15.72
C ASP A 514 -4.71 14.38 -14.70
N VAL A 515 -5.06 14.35 -13.40
CA VAL A 515 -4.15 13.95 -12.33
C VAL A 515 -3.86 12.46 -12.38
N LEU A 516 -4.89 11.61 -12.59
CA LEU A 516 -4.70 10.17 -12.74
C LEU A 516 -3.91 9.84 -14.01
N LEU A 517 -4.25 10.47 -15.14
CA LEU A 517 -3.55 10.25 -16.41
C LEU A 517 -2.08 10.67 -16.33
N HIS A 518 -1.80 11.81 -15.70
CA HIS A 518 -0.42 12.26 -15.49
C HIS A 518 0.34 11.36 -14.51
N TYR A 519 -0.32 10.85 -13.48
CA TYR A 519 0.27 9.82 -12.63
C TYR A 519 0.62 8.56 -13.41
N VAL A 520 -0.30 8.04 -14.25
CA VAL A 520 -0.03 6.87 -15.11
C VAL A 520 1.18 7.12 -16.00
N GLU A 521 1.28 8.28 -16.66
CA GLU A 521 2.42 8.65 -17.50
C GLU A 521 3.75 8.62 -16.71
N LYS A 522 3.79 9.29 -15.54
CA LYS A 522 4.99 9.35 -14.70
C LYS A 522 5.36 8.00 -14.10
N ARG A 523 4.34 7.23 -13.73
CA ARG A 523 4.50 5.91 -13.15
C ARG A 523 5.06 4.91 -14.17
N LEU A 524 4.61 4.97 -15.43
CA LEU A 524 5.18 4.17 -16.50
C LEU A 524 6.61 4.62 -16.84
N ALA A 525 6.87 5.93 -16.87
CA ALA A 525 8.22 6.46 -17.12
C ALA A 525 9.25 5.95 -16.10
N ILE A 526 8.87 5.77 -14.83
CA ILE A 526 9.75 5.18 -13.79
C ILE A 526 10.27 3.78 -14.19
N GLN A 527 9.48 2.95 -14.90
CA GLN A 527 9.94 1.63 -15.36
C GLN A 527 11.10 1.72 -16.36
N HIS A 528 11.30 2.89 -16.98
CA HIS A 528 12.34 3.15 -17.97
C HIS A 528 13.52 3.97 -17.42
N GLU A 529 13.48 4.36 -16.15
CA GLU A 529 14.60 5.07 -15.52
C GLU A 529 15.78 4.13 -15.28
N SER A 530 17.00 4.66 -15.37
CA SER A 530 18.22 3.90 -15.06
C SER A 530 18.40 3.63 -13.57
N ILE A 531 17.73 4.41 -12.72
CA ILE A 531 17.74 4.27 -11.27
C ILE A 531 16.71 3.20 -10.90
N HIS A 532 17.14 2.14 -10.22
CA HIS A 532 16.20 1.17 -9.69
C HIS A 532 15.43 1.78 -8.51
N ILE A 533 14.10 1.93 -8.63
CA ILE A 533 13.24 2.49 -7.59
C ILE A 533 12.49 1.36 -6.88
N GLY A 534 12.82 1.11 -5.61
CA GLY A 534 12.07 0.24 -4.73
C GLY A 534 10.98 1.02 -4.00
N ALA A 535 9.73 0.83 -4.38
CA ALA A 535 8.56 1.44 -3.75
C ALA A 535 7.31 0.60 -4.05
N ASP A 536 6.34 0.58 -3.13
CA ASP A 536 5.00 0.10 -3.45
C ASP A 536 4.17 1.19 -4.16
N GLU A 537 2.94 0.85 -4.56
CA GLU A 537 2.11 1.75 -5.34
C GLU A 537 1.59 2.94 -4.50
N LEU A 538 1.34 2.76 -3.20
CA LEU A 538 0.89 3.84 -2.32
C LEU A 538 2.03 4.80 -2.00
N ASP A 539 3.26 4.32 -1.82
CA ASP A 539 4.43 5.18 -1.70
C ASP A 539 4.63 6.03 -2.96
N LEU A 540 4.47 5.44 -4.15
CA LEU A 540 4.58 6.16 -5.42
C LEU A 540 3.46 7.18 -5.61
N TRP A 541 2.23 6.82 -5.24
CA TRP A 541 1.10 7.73 -5.28
C TRP A 541 1.27 8.88 -4.28
N GLY A 542 1.69 8.60 -3.04
CA GLY A 542 1.98 9.61 -2.03
C GLY A 542 3.11 10.55 -2.46
N ALA A 543 4.19 9.99 -3.02
CA ALA A 543 5.28 10.77 -3.59
C ALA A 543 4.81 11.61 -4.79
N TYR A 544 3.90 11.09 -5.62
CA TYR A 544 3.30 11.84 -6.71
C TYR A 544 2.47 13.02 -6.22
N LEU A 545 1.66 12.85 -5.18
CA LEU A 545 0.87 13.93 -4.62
C LEU A 545 1.73 15.09 -4.12
N ASP A 546 2.92 14.84 -3.59
CA ASP A 546 3.82 15.92 -3.18
C ASP A 546 4.69 16.45 -4.34
N THR A 547 5.26 15.55 -5.15
CA THR A 547 6.36 15.87 -6.07
C THR A 547 6.01 15.83 -7.55
N ARG A 548 4.81 15.36 -7.89
CA ARG A 548 4.40 14.99 -9.26
C ARG A 548 5.35 13.98 -9.93
N LEU A 549 6.12 13.23 -9.12
CA LEU A 549 7.21 12.35 -9.52
C LEU A 549 8.25 13.04 -10.42
N GLN A 550 8.44 14.35 -10.23
CA GLN A 550 9.47 15.10 -10.95
C GLN A 550 10.86 14.76 -10.39
N ALA A 551 11.78 14.41 -11.28
CA ALA A 551 13.12 13.96 -10.90
C ALA A 551 13.88 15.01 -10.09
N GLU A 552 13.68 16.29 -10.38
CA GLU A 552 14.27 17.42 -9.66
C GLU A 552 13.79 17.46 -8.20
N ARG A 553 12.54 17.06 -7.93
CA ARG A 553 11.98 17.01 -6.59
C ARG A 553 12.35 15.74 -5.82
N LEU A 554 12.36 14.60 -6.51
CA LEU A 554 12.71 13.32 -5.89
C LEU A 554 14.20 13.23 -5.56
N TRP A 555 15.07 13.68 -6.47
CA TRP A 555 16.51 13.44 -6.39
C TRP A 555 17.33 14.72 -6.14
N GLY A 556 16.78 15.89 -6.46
CA GLY A 556 17.55 17.14 -6.47
C GLY A 556 18.81 17.01 -7.33
N SER A 557 19.94 17.46 -6.78
CA SER A 557 21.24 17.39 -7.46
C SER A 557 21.88 16.00 -7.49
N ARG A 558 21.26 14.98 -6.87
CA ARG A 558 21.87 13.65 -6.66
C ARG A 558 21.55 12.63 -7.75
N ARG A 559 20.75 12.98 -8.76
CA ARG A 559 20.25 12.03 -9.78
C ARG A 559 21.36 11.23 -10.48
N GLY A 560 22.49 11.85 -10.80
CA GLY A 560 23.59 11.19 -11.53
C GLY A 560 24.42 10.18 -10.72
N ASP A 561 24.26 10.16 -9.40
CA ASP A 561 25.08 9.34 -8.49
C ASP A 561 24.33 8.10 -7.96
N LEU A 562 23.07 7.90 -8.36
CA LEU A 562 22.18 6.89 -7.80
C LEU A 562 21.95 5.74 -8.79
N ASN A 563 22.28 4.51 -8.37
CA ASN A 563 21.88 3.29 -9.09
C ASN A 563 20.61 2.66 -8.48
N PHE A 564 20.29 3.04 -7.24
CA PHE A 564 19.14 2.54 -6.49
C PHE A 564 18.59 3.63 -5.57
N ALA A 565 17.27 3.68 -5.45
CA ALA A 565 16.55 4.51 -4.50
C ALA A 565 15.37 3.73 -3.91
N THR A 566 15.08 3.97 -2.63
CA THR A 566 13.87 3.47 -1.98
C THR A 566 12.98 4.66 -1.65
N LEU A 567 11.71 4.62 -2.07
CA LEU A 567 10.70 5.57 -1.61
C LEU A 567 9.85 4.84 -0.58
N SER A 568 9.84 5.34 0.64
CA SER A 568 9.13 4.75 1.78
C SER A 568 8.59 5.84 2.70
N GLY A 569 7.47 5.58 3.37
CA GLY A 569 6.81 6.50 4.31
C GLY A 569 5.98 7.58 3.62
N TRP A 570 5.83 7.53 2.29
CA TRP A 570 4.89 8.37 1.56
C TRP A 570 3.45 7.85 1.68
N SER A 571 3.30 6.56 2.01
CA SER A 571 2.04 5.90 2.32
C SER A 571 1.46 6.25 3.71
N ASP A 572 2.27 6.77 4.65
CA ASP A 572 1.88 7.14 6.03
C ASP A 572 0.59 8.00 6.09
N GLN A 573 0.37 8.85 5.10
CA GLN A 573 -0.83 9.69 5.02
C GLN A 573 -2.12 8.86 4.83
N PHE A 574 -2.06 7.78 4.07
CA PHE A 574 -3.19 6.87 3.86
C PHE A 574 -3.42 5.99 5.10
N ASP A 575 -2.36 5.65 5.83
CA ASP A 575 -2.48 4.99 7.14
C ASP A 575 -3.25 5.87 8.13
N LEU A 576 -2.91 7.16 8.21
CA LEU A 576 -3.65 8.12 9.02
C LEU A 576 -5.12 8.21 8.58
N TRP A 577 -5.39 8.16 7.28
CA TRP A 577 -6.76 8.17 6.78
C TRP A 577 -7.51 6.91 7.20
N MET A 578 -6.88 5.74 7.12
CA MET A 578 -7.47 4.48 7.59
C MET A 578 -7.69 4.47 9.11
N MET A 579 -6.79 5.07 9.89
CA MET A 579 -6.99 5.29 11.34
C MET A 579 -8.18 6.21 11.60
N PHE A 580 -8.37 7.26 10.78
CA PHE A 580 -9.54 8.14 10.88
C PHE A 580 -10.84 7.39 10.56
N GLN A 581 -10.85 6.57 9.50
CA GLN A 581 -12.01 5.73 9.14
C GLN A 581 -12.38 4.75 10.27
N ARG A 582 -11.39 4.27 11.04
CA ARG A 582 -11.63 3.43 12.24
C ARG A 582 -12.05 4.22 13.49
N GLY A 583 -11.99 5.55 13.46
CA GLY A 583 -12.21 6.38 14.64
C GLY A 583 -11.06 6.32 15.67
N GLU A 584 -9.88 5.81 15.29
CA GLU A 584 -8.69 5.78 16.15
C GLU A 584 -8.07 7.18 16.31
N ILE A 585 -8.20 8.00 15.27
CA ILE A 585 -7.88 9.44 15.32
C ILE A 585 -9.10 10.27 14.97
N LYS A 586 -9.14 11.50 15.48
CA LYS A 586 -10.27 12.43 15.28
C LYS A 586 -10.07 13.41 14.13
N GLN A 587 -8.81 13.68 13.77
CA GLN A 587 -8.47 14.64 12.74
C GLN A 587 -8.38 13.94 11.39
N LEU A 588 -9.16 14.42 10.42
CA LEU A 588 -9.04 13.96 9.03
C LEU A 588 -7.70 14.46 8.46
N PRO A 589 -6.83 13.58 7.92
CA PRO A 589 -5.61 14.01 7.26
C PRO A 589 -5.95 14.79 5.98
N ASN A 590 -5.17 15.85 5.70
CA ASN A 590 -5.28 16.58 4.44
C ASN A 590 -4.40 15.90 3.39
N ILE A 591 -5.02 15.21 2.44
CA ILE A 591 -4.36 14.45 1.38
C ILE A 591 -4.82 15.04 0.05
N GLU A 592 -3.92 15.74 -0.64
CA GLU A 592 -4.22 16.42 -1.90
C GLU A 592 -2.95 16.65 -2.71
N LEU A 593 -3.10 16.90 -4.01
CA LEU A 593 -1.99 17.24 -4.88
C LEU A 593 -1.38 18.60 -4.49
N ALA A 594 -0.07 18.61 -4.26
CA ALA A 594 0.72 19.78 -3.90
C ALA A 594 1.00 20.65 -5.15
N ILE A 595 0.03 21.51 -5.45
CA ILE A 595 0.11 22.56 -6.49
C ILE A 595 -0.53 23.87 -6.00
N PRO A 596 -0.14 25.03 -6.54
CA PRO A 596 -0.73 26.32 -6.15
C PRO A 596 -2.26 26.34 -6.33
N GLN A 597 -2.98 27.02 -5.43
CA GLN A 597 -4.44 27.08 -5.44
C GLN A 597 -5.01 27.59 -6.77
N GLU A 598 -4.37 28.59 -7.39
CA GLU A 598 -4.80 29.10 -8.70
C GLU A 598 -4.69 28.03 -9.80
N ILE A 599 -3.71 27.12 -9.73
CA ILE A 599 -3.59 26.00 -10.66
C ILE A 599 -4.71 25.00 -10.41
N LYS A 600 -5.05 24.69 -9.15
CA LYS A 600 -6.22 23.86 -8.81
C LYS A 600 -7.51 24.42 -9.41
N GLU A 601 -7.73 25.74 -9.29
CA GLU A 601 -8.87 26.44 -9.91
C GLU A 601 -8.86 26.29 -11.44
N MET A 602 -7.70 26.45 -12.08
CA MET A 602 -7.55 26.28 -13.52
C MET A 602 -7.86 24.86 -13.98
N LEU A 603 -7.34 23.83 -13.31
CA LEU A 603 -7.63 22.44 -13.63
C LEU A 603 -9.13 22.14 -13.47
N SER A 604 -9.76 22.63 -12.39
CA SER A 604 -11.22 22.50 -12.19
C SER A 604 -12.03 23.13 -13.33
N GLU A 605 -11.61 24.29 -13.84
CA GLU A 605 -12.25 24.94 -14.98
C GLU A 605 -12.03 24.17 -16.28
N LEU A 606 -10.82 23.66 -16.54
CA LEU A 606 -10.50 22.87 -17.73
C LEU A 606 -11.33 21.58 -17.78
N ARG A 607 -11.51 20.90 -16.64
CA ARG A 607 -12.31 19.66 -16.51
C ARG A 607 -13.78 19.83 -16.89
N LYS A 608 -14.33 21.04 -16.72
CA LYS A 608 -15.74 21.34 -17.08
C LYS A 608 -15.95 21.48 -18.58
N ARG A 609 -14.88 21.71 -19.35
CA ARG A 609 -14.94 21.91 -20.80
C ARG A 609 -15.03 20.57 -21.51
N SER A 610 -15.78 20.55 -22.61
CA SER A 610 -15.94 19.35 -23.45
C SER A 610 -14.85 19.19 -24.51
N ASP A 611 -14.02 20.22 -24.68
CA ASP A 611 -12.98 20.32 -25.68
C ASP A 611 -11.73 19.48 -25.33
N GLU A 612 -11.13 18.84 -26.34
CA GLU A 612 -9.98 17.96 -26.18
C GLU A 612 -8.70 18.73 -25.84
N ALA A 613 -8.52 19.93 -26.40
CA ALA A 613 -7.40 20.79 -26.05
C ALA A 613 -7.46 21.25 -24.59
N ALA A 614 -8.65 21.47 -24.01
CA ALA A 614 -8.76 21.76 -22.57
C ALA A 614 -8.19 20.62 -21.70
N ARG A 615 -8.49 19.37 -22.06
CA ARG A 615 -8.01 18.19 -21.33
C ARG A 615 -6.52 17.97 -21.53
N TRP A 616 -6.02 18.21 -22.74
CA TRP A 616 -4.58 18.16 -23.03
C TRP A 616 -3.81 19.25 -22.28
N ILE A 617 -4.34 20.48 -22.23
CA ILE A 617 -3.75 21.57 -21.44
C ILE A 617 -3.72 21.20 -19.96
N ALA A 618 -4.80 20.63 -19.40
CA ALA A 618 -4.83 20.24 -17.99
C ALA A 618 -3.72 19.23 -17.66
N PHE A 619 -3.55 18.21 -18.51
CA PHE A 619 -2.46 17.25 -18.40
C PHE A 619 -1.09 17.90 -18.55
N ALA A 620 -0.89 18.74 -19.57
CA ALA A 620 0.39 19.40 -19.84
C ALA A 620 0.82 20.38 -18.74
N LEU A 621 -0.14 21.02 -18.05
CA LEU A 621 0.17 21.89 -16.92
C LEU A 621 0.85 21.12 -15.78
N LEU A 622 0.47 19.87 -15.53
CA LEU A 622 1.02 19.05 -14.44
C LEU A 622 2.49 18.67 -14.67
N ASP A 623 2.94 18.68 -15.93
CA ASP A 623 4.31 18.37 -16.32
C ASP A 623 5.28 19.54 -16.09
N LEU A 624 4.76 20.76 -15.94
CA LEU A 624 5.56 21.97 -15.73
C LEU A 624 6.24 21.97 -14.36
N SER A 625 7.39 22.64 -14.28
CA SER A 625 8.10 22.86 -13.01
C SER A 625 7.29 23.66 -12.00
N ASP A 626 7.60 23.50 -10.71
CA ASP A 626 7.00 24.29 -9.63
C ASP A 626 7.20 25.80 -9.80
N ASP A 627 8.37 26.21 -10.32
CA ASP A 627 8.68 27.61 -10.58
C ASP A 627 7.72 28.20 -11.63
N THR A 628 7.46 27.44 -12.70
CA THR A 628 6.51 27.85 -13.74
C THR A 628 5.08 27.84 -13.24
N LEU A 629 4.65 26.80 -12.50
CA LEU A 629 3.32 26.78 -11.90
C LEU A 629 3.12 27.96 -10.94
N SER A 630 4.13 28.29 -10.15
CA SER A 630 4.13 29.44 -9.24
C SER A 630 4.08 30.75 -10.02
N PHE A 631 4.83 30.88 -11.11
CA PHE A 631 4.79 32.05 -11.99
C PHE A 631 3.40 32.26 -12.60
N ILE A 632 2.77 31.20 -13.10
CA ILE A 632 1.41 31.25 -13.66
C ILE A 632 0.43 31.69 -12.56
N ALA A 633 0.46 31.03 -11.40
CA ALA A 633 -0.41 31.34 -10.27
C ALA A 633 -0.28 32.80 -9.83
N GLU A 634 0.95 33.30 -9.67
CA GLU A 634 1.21 34.69 -9.33
C GLU A 634 0.74 35.64 -10.45
N GLY A 635 0.90 35.23 -11.72
CA GLY A 635 0.40 35.96 -12.88
C GLY A 635 -1.12 36.18 -12.82
N PHE A 636 -1.89 35.11 -12.60
CA PHE A 636 -3.36 35.20 -12.44
C PHE A 636 -3.76 36.07 -11.24
N ARG A 637 -3.07 35.93 -10.11
CA ARG A 637 -3.31 36.74 -8.90
C ARG A 637 -3.05 38.24 -9.15
N LYS A 638 -1.92 38.56 -9.77
CA LYS A 638 -1.56 39.94 -10.15
C LYS A 638 -2.55 40.53 -11.14
N LEU A 639 -3.02 39.76 -12.12
CA LEU A 639 -4.01 40.22 -13.09
C LEU A 639 -5.35 40.56 -12.40
N ARG A 640 -5.83 39.70 -11.50
CA ARG A 640 -7.07 39.93 -10.74
C ARG A 640 -7.03 41.16 -9.82
N GLN A 641 -5.83 41.59 -9.40
CA GLN A 641 -5.63 42.75 -8.53
C GLN A 641 -5.20 44.03 -9.28
N ALA A 642 -4.90 43.91 -10.57
CA ALA A 642 -4.35 45.02 -11.35
C ALA A 642 -5.40 46.09 -11.67
N LYS A 643 -5.02 47.37 -11.52
CA LYS A 643 -5.69 48.47 -12.20
C LYS A 643 -5.25 48.46 -13.66
N LEU A 644 -6.11 47.98 -14.54
CA LEU A 644 -5.88 47.96 -15.98
C LEU A 644 -6.52 49.19 -16.64
N SER A 645 -6.01 49.59 -17.80
CA SER A 645 -6.62 50.67 -18.59
C SER A 645 -7.79 50.12 -19.42
N PRO A 646 -8.98 50.74 -19.38
CA PRO A 646 -10.10 50.39 -20.23
C PRO A 646 -9.69 50.32 -21.70
N GLY A 647 -10.18 49.32 -22.42
CA GLY A 647 -9.90 49.12 -23.84
C GLY A 647 -8.53 48.50 -24.18
N PHE A 648 -7.66 48.22 -23.21
CA PHE A 648 -6.34 47.63 -23.47
C PHE A 648 -6.23 46.17 -23.00
N PHE A 649 -5.40 45.41 -23.70
CA PHE A 649 -5.00 44.07 -23.27
C PHE A 649 -3.70 44.12 -22.48
N ARG A 650 -3.69 43.52 -21.29
CA ARG A 650 -2.45 43.19 -20.58
C ARG A 650 -1.99 41.80 -20.97
N ARG A 651 -0.67 41.60 -20.93
CA ARG A 651 -0.06 40.33 -21.28
C ARG A 651 0.96 39.88 -20.24
N ILE A 652 0.93 38.59 -19.94
CA ILE A 652 2.00 37.87 -19.24
C ILE A 652 2.47 36.75 -20.18
N VAL A 653 3.78 36.53 -20.26
CA VAL A 653 4.36 35.44 -21.05
C VAL A 653 5.49 34.80 -20.26
N HIS A 654 5.48 33.47 -20.20
CA HIS A 654 6.53 32.65 -19.62
C HIS A 654 6.94 31.56 -20.60
N GLN A 655 8.17 31.09 -20.50
CA GLN A 655 8.66 29.99 -21.33
C GLN A 655 9.41 29.00 -20.42
N GLU A 656 9.08 27.73 -20.55
CA GLU A 656 9.79 26.60 -19.95
C GLU A 656 10.13 25.60 -21.06
N GLY A 657 11.42 25.35 -21.26
CA GLY A 657 11.89 24.47 -22.33
C GLY A 657 11.31 24.87 -23.70
N ASP A 658 10.60 23.93 -24.32
CA ASP A 658 9.96 24.08 -25.62
C ASP A 658 8.48 24.49 -25.56
N ILE A 659 7.98 24.83 -24.38
CA ILE A 659 6.61 25.30 -24.15
C ILE A 659 6.62 26.79 -23.80
N VAL A 660 5.76 27.57 -24.44
CA VAL A 660 5.47 28.95 -24.05
C VAL A 660 4.04 29.08 -23.54
N ILE A 661 3.87 29.83 -22.47
CA ILE A 661 2.57 30.11 -21.87
C ILE A 661 2.32 31.60 -21.96
N SER A 662 1.16 31.97 -22.51
CA SER A 662 0.76 33.36 -22.67
C SER A 662 -0.62 33.60 -22.06
N ILE A 663 -0.72 34.62 -21.21
CA ILE A 663 -1.98 35.05 -20.60
C ILE A 663 -2.31 36.43 -21.17
N THR A 664 -3.47 36.54 -21.81
CA THR A 664 -4.03 37.77 -22.33
C THR A 664 -5.19 38.18 -21.44
N ALA A 665 -5.16 39.39 -20.89
CA ALA A 665 -6.15 39.85 -19.94
C ALA A 665 -6.78 41.17 -20.38
N SER A 666 -8.09 41.31 -20.14
CA SER A 666 -8.87 42.51 -20.45
C SER A 666 -9.81 42.86 -19.30
N LEU A 667 -10.18 44.14 -19.16
CA LEU A 667 -11.23 44.55 -18.23
C LEU A 667 -12.62 44.48 -18.86
N ASP A 668 -12.72 44.99 -20.08
CA ASP A 668 -13.98 45.48 -20.66
C ASP A 668 -14.12 45.16 -22.15
N GLN A 669 -13.09 44.60 -22.78
CA GLN A 669 -13.19 44.18 -24.18
C GLN A 669 -14.21 43.04 -24.36
N PRO A 670 -14.95 43.01 -25.49
CA PRO A 670 -15.88 41.93 -25.78
C PRO A 670 -15.21 40.54 -25.76
N PRO A 671 -15.91 39.48 -25.30
CA PRO A 671 -15.37 38.12 -25.23
C PRO A 671 -14.73 37.63 -26.54
N ASP A 672 -15.41 37.83 -27.68
CA ASP A 672 -14.93 37.40 -29.00
C ASP A 672 -13.60 38.06 -29.39
N LEU A 673 -13.40 39.32 -28.98
CA LEU A 673 -12.16 40.03 -29.24
C LEU A 673 -11.03 39.53 -28.33
N LEU A 674 -11.33 39.22 -27.06
CA LEU A 674 -10.37 38.59 -26.15
C LEU A 674 -9.95 37.21 -26.67
N GLU A 675 -10.89 36.43 -27.18
CA GLU A 675 -10.63 35.11 -27.76
C GLU A 675 -9.67 35.20 -28.94
N LYS A 676 -10.03 35.98 -29.95
CA LYS A 676 -9.18 36.24 -31.13
C LYS A 676 -7.81 36.79 -30.74
N ARG A 677 -7.75 37.66 -29.73
CA ARG A 677 -6.47 38.23 -29.27
C ARG A 677 -5.61 37.17 -28.60
N THR A 678 -6.22 36.26 -27.85
CA THR A 678 -5.53 35.13 -27.21
C THR A 678 -4.94 34.21 -28.27
N GLU A 679 -5.71 33.78 -29.27
CA GLU A 679 -5.23 32.95 -30.39
C GLU A 679 -4.03 33.57 -31.11
N ILE A 680 -4.16 34.82 -31.56
CA ILE A 680 -3.08 35.55 -32.23
C ILE A 680 -1.83 35.57 -31.34
N ARG A 681 -2.02 35.74 -30.03
CA ARG A 681 -0.89 35.82 -29.11
C ARG A 681 -0.22 34.48 -28.91
N THR A 682 -0.97 33.39 -28.74
CA THR A 682 -0.46 32.03 -28.64
C THR A 682 0.42 31.69 -29.84
N VAL A 683 -0.04 32.02 -31.06
CA VAL A 683 0.70 31.82 -32.31
C VAL A 683 1.97 32.67 -32.35
N ILE A 684 1.86 33.98 -32.12
CA ILE A 684 3.03 34.89 -32.17
C ILE A 684 4.10 34.44 -31.18
N GLU A 685 3.72 34.06 -29.96
CA GLU A 685 4.70 33.68 -28.95
C GLU A 685 5.36 32.34 -29.24
N LYS A 686 4.65 31.37 -29.80
CA LYS A 686 5.23 30.09 -30.26
C LYS A 686 6.41 30.36 -31.21
N TYR A 687 6.16 31.10 -32.28
CA TYR A 687 7.18 31.36 -33.31
C TYR A 687 8.26 32.33 -32.84
N ARG A 688 7.90 33.38 -32.09
CA ARG A 688 8.87 34.36 -31.57
C ARG A 688 9.89 33.72 -30.65
N ARG A 689 9.47 32.75 -29.83
CA ARG A 689 10.33 32.06 -28.85
C ARG A 689 10.87 30.73 -29.35
N LYS A 690 10.51 30.33 -30.58
CA LYS A 690 10.92 29.06 -31.21
C LYS A 690 10.53 27.84 -30.37
N CYS A 691 9.37 27.91 -29.72
CA CYS A 691 8.80 26.82 -28.94
C CYS A 691 8.05 25.84 -29.84
N LYS A 692 8.06 24.55 -29.51
CA LYS A 692 7.25 23.54 -30.19
C LYS A 692 5.80 23.61 -29.75
N LYS A 693 5.54 24.01 -28.51
CA LYS A 693 4.19 24.06 -27.92
C LYS A 693 3.89 25.46 -27.40
N SER A 694 2.62 25.84 -27.41
CA SER A 694 2.16 27.13 -26.91
C SER A 694 0.77 27.00 -26.28
N ILE A 695 0.62 27.53 -25.07
CA ILE A 695 -0.63 27.60 -24.33
C ILE A 695 -1.05 29.05 -24.20
N GLY A 696 -2.28 29.36 -24.59
CA GLY A 696 -2.92 30.65 -24.43
C GLY A 696 -4.06 30.60 -23.42
N PHE A 697 -4.14 31.58 -22.52
CA PHE A 697 -5.30 31.82 -21.68
C PHE A 697 -5.81 33.25 -21.88
N GLY A 698 -7.11 33.42 -22.11
CA GLY A 698 -7.76 34.72 -22.12
C GLY A 698 -8.58 34.93 -20.85
N VAL A 699 -8.39 36.09 -20.19
CA VAL A 699 -8.97 36.38 -18.87
C VAL A 699 -9.72 37.70 -18.89
N MET A 700 -11.02 37.68 -18.54
CA MET A 700 -11.76 38.89 -18.19
C MET A 700 -11.59 39.18 -16.70
N VAL A 701 -10.81 40.22 -16.38
CA VAL A 701 -10.35 40.50 -15.02
C VAL A 701 -11.47 40.85 -14.05
N LEU A 702 -12.56 41.46 -14.54
CA LEU A 702 -13.72 41.81 -13.71
C LEU A 702 -14.61 40.60 -13.37
N ASP A 703 -14.56 39.53 -14.18
CA ASP A 703 -15.35 38.33 -13.95
C ASP A 703 -14.57 37.35 -13.06
N LYS A 704 -15.03 37.22 -11.81
CA LYS A 704 -14.44 36.32 -10.81
C LYS A 704 -15.11 34.95 -10.75
N SER A 705 -16.08 34.66 -11.62
CA SER A 705 -16.82 33.39 -11.63
C SER A 705 -15.98 32.20 -12.13
N ARG A 706 -14.88 32.48 -12.85
CA ARG A 706 -13.98 31.48 -13.44
C ARG A 706 -12.53 32.00 -13.49
N PRO A 707 -11.52 31.11 -13.59
CA PRO A 707 -10.12 31.53 -13.72
C PRO A 707 -9.80 32.16 -15.07
N PHE A 708 -10.36 31.64 -16.17
CA PHE A 708 -10.17 32.15 -17.53
C PHE A 708 -11.42 31.90 -18.40
N HIS A 709 -11.54 32.62 -19.51
CA HIS A 709 -12.71 32.62 -20.39
C HIS A 709 -12.50 31.70 -21.59
N ASN A 710 -11.35 31.79 -22.23
CA ASN A 710 -10.97 30.96 -23.38
C ASN A 710 -9.53 30.43 -23.21
N MET A 711 -9.24 29.34 -23.92
CA MET A 711 -7.91 28.72 -23.94
C MET A 711 -7.54 28.33 -25.37
N VAL A 712 -6.24 28.23 -25.64
CA VAL A 712 -5.71 27.80 -26.94
C VAL A 712 -4.52 26.88 -26.70
N TRP A 713 -4.55 25.68 -27.29
CA TRP A 713 -3.38 24.82 -27.42
C TRP A 713 -2.86 24.93 -28.85
N LEU A 714 -1.55 24.99 -29.01
CA LEU A 714 -0.90 24.96 -30.32
C LEU A 714 0.40 24.16 -30.23
N GLU A 715 0.49 23.08 -30.99
CA GLU A 715 1.68 22.23 -31.14
C GLU A 715 2.17 22.20 -32.58
#